data_AF-A0A929SET5-F1
#
_entry.id   AF-A0A929SET5-F1
#
_cell.length_a   1.000
_cell.length_b   1.000
_cell.length_c   1.000
_cell.angle_alpha   90.00
_cell.angle_beta   90.00
_cell.angle_gamma   90.00
#
_symmetry.space_group_name_H-M   'P 1'
#
loop_
_entity.id
_entity.type
_entity.pdbx_description
1 polymer ?
#
loop_
_entity_poly.entity_id
_entity_poly.type
_entity_poly.pdbx_seq_one_letter_code
_entity_poly.pdbx_strand_id
1 'polypeptide(L)'
;MFLSRPLFSLALSVLFGEILLCPELPLSYRFLLFLFYLSYLSMLSRKKKFHIFLLSLFFFCSSSLHFHIVLKHFQKQEKTIESLLPFRCRVVGRITSLSENEKTVKILLQNCTIFSSFSAMPENLSSSQKEKWKARNALSFSKLLLYLDKEKNKTSDFPLYPGDILQGKGQFKGLSPARNEGEFSFLHYCKGEGIEGLFFLRKIETIRTVDTPFLKVLHRFRKSVSEDLDCLYPEEQSHFLKCLFLGEKASLEKEERNLYQEAGISHILAVSGLHLSLLGGGFYSILRVLGFTIAPASLFSSLFILFYTFLTGASGSTVRAAAMLLTHFLGRNLGRANDALSSLSLALLMLLLYKPLMLYSTGFQCSFFTLFLLLLLSERRGKEKRKKVSKQWEKAKRKKQMGRLCILLPAFLREKAIALSLFYLGLFPLFSLLQYSFPLYAPLLNLLLLPLLPLLFVLGISSLFFLHCGHTEVLSVFFASSLSFLLRIFHACISFSLTLPHATVLLGKMSLFRFTLYFLFFYALYLYRRKNSLSLFPKNLFRLFVLLFPLSLPLYLPFSPSKAEITALYVGQGDGFLFRKGDFVFTIDNGSSSDKHFAENTLIPYCKANRIRKIRYALITHSDIDHTSGIQGILEQSGLAEKIPLSIENLILPVQAREDHRYDILKRLASNHGAEILYWKNGDGICSTKKDFPFSLSCYYPLTEEPMEEANAHSLGCILRYGNFSMIFTGDMPMAAEESMLTALKKEGVNPSMDIVKLAHHGSKTSSSPLFLSETQGRFALLSYGIKNRYGHPHSITLQKCKEYHLIPLETAKLGEILIQTDGKEYRITAPCLP
;
A
#
# COMPACT_ATOMS: atom_id res chain seq x y z
N MET A 1 29.29 -9.10 -17.31
CA MET A 1 28.62 -9.05 -15.99
C MET A 1 27.25 -9.71 -16.05
N PHE A 2 26.26 -9.15 -16.74
CA PHE A 2 24.93 -9.77 -16.85
C PHE A 2 24.91 -10.93 -17.86
N LEU A 3 25.37 -10.68 -19.09
CA LEU A 3 25.45 -11.71 -20.14
C LEU A 3 26.29 -12.94 -19.76
N SER A 4 27.20 -12.83 -18.78
CA SER A 4 28.01 -13.94 -18.28
C SER A 4 27.28 -14.85 -17.29
N ARG A 5 26.04 -14.51 -16.88
CA ARG A 5 25.25 -15.25 -15.90
C ARG A 5 24.00 -15.82 -16.59
N PRO A 6 23.94 -17.13 -16.88
CA PRO A 6 22.79 -17.74 -17.54
C PRO A 6 21.49 -17.52 -16.78
N LEU A 7 21.48 -17.78 -15.46
CA LEU A 7 20.31 -17.63 -14.60
C LEU A 7 19.72 -16.21 -14.61
N PHE A 8 20.57 -15.18 -14.73
CA PHE A 8 20.10 -13.81 -14.85
C PHE A 8 19.30 -13.60 -16.15
N SER A 9 19.79 -14.11 -17.29
CA SER A 9 19.06 -14.03 -18.56
C SER A 9 17.71 -14.74 -18.51
N LEU A 10 17.65 -15.92 -17.87
CA LEU A 10 16.42 -16.70 -17.76
C LEU A 10 15.39 -16.00 -16.87
N ALA A 11 15.82 -15.52 -15.69
CA ALA A 11 14.96 -14.79 -14.78
C ALA A 11 14.45 -13.48 -15.40
N LEU A 12 15.30 -12.77 -16.15
CA LEU A 12 14.90 -11.59 -16.91
C LEU A 12 13.84 -11.93 -17.97
N SER A 13 14.00 -13.06 -18.66
CA SER A 13 13.05 -13.50 -19.69
C SER A 13 11.69 -13.84 -19.11
N VAL A 14 11.65 -14.52 -17.96
CA VAL A 14 10.39 -14.78 -17.24
C VAL A 14 9.73 -13.48 -16.82
N LEU A 15 10.48 -12.57 -16.18
CA LEU A 15 9.99 -11.28 -15.73
C LEU A 15 9.38 -10.45 -16.87
N PHE A 16 10.06 -10.37 -18.02
CA PHE A 16 9.53 -9.64 -19.18
C PHE A 16 8.32 -10.34 -19.81
N GLY A 17 8.28 -11.67 -19.86
CA GLY A 17 7.12 -12.40 -20.38
C GLY A 17 5.85 -12.13 -19.58
N GLU A 18 5.98 -11.94 -18.27
CA GLU A 18 4.86 -11.64 -17.39
C GLU A 18 4.49 -10.14 -17.39
N ILE A 19 5.45 -9.23 -17.22
CA ILE A 19 5.20 -7.77 -17.15
C ILE A 19 4.54 -7.23 -18.42
N LEU A 20 4.92 -7.74 -19.60
CA LEU A 20 4.37 -7.26 -20.87
C LEU A 20 2.86 -7.57 -21.01
N LEU A 21 2.34 -8.52 -20.24
CA LEU A 21 0.93 -8.90 -20.24
C LEU A 21 0.14 -8.29 -19.09
N CYS A 22 0.76 -7.49 -18.22
CA CYS A 22 0.05 -6.74 -17.18
C CYS A 22 -0.90 -5.69 -17.82
N PRO A 23 -2.23 -5.81 -17.64
CA PRO A 23 -3.18 -4.88 -18.26
C PRO A 23 -3.08 -3.45 -17.69
N GLU A 24 -2.62 -3.30 -16.45
CA GLU A 24 -2.50 -2.03 -15.74
C GLU A 24 -1.33 -1.16 -16.25
N LEU A 25 -0.39 -1.75 -16.99
CA LEU A 25 0.70 -1.00 -17.63
C LEU A 25 0.19 -0.37 -18.93
N PRO A 26 0.42 0.93 -19.22
CA PRO A 26 -0.03 1.49 -20.49
C PRO A 26 0.65 0.82 -21.68
N LEU A 27 -0.06 0.70 -22.80
CA LEU A 27 0.42 -0.02 -23.99
C LEU A 27 1.75 0.52 -24.53
N SER A 28 1.94 1.84 -24.49
CA SER A 28 3.18 2.50 -24.89
C SER A 28 4.40 2.02 -24.09
N TYR A 29 4.25 1.79 -22.78
CA TYR A 29 5.33 1.29 -21.92
C TYR A 29 5.59 -0.20 -22.15
N ARG A 30 4.53 -0.99 -22.36
CA ARG A 30 4.68 -2.40 -22.75
C ARG A 30 5.50 -2.51 -24.04
N PHE A 31 5.20 -1.68 -25.03
CA PHE A 31 5.95 -1.64 -26.29
C PHE A 31 7.43 -1.26 -26.08
N LEU A 32 7.72 -0.24 -25.27
CA LEU A 32 9.09 0.17 -24.96
C LEU A 32 9.89 -0.94 -24.24
N LEU A 33 9.27 -1.62 -23.26
CA LEU A 33 9.88 -2.74 -22.55
C LEU A 33 10.16 -3.91 -23.51
N PHE A 34 9.26 -4.18 -24.44
CA PHE A 34 9.45 -5.22 -25.44
C PHE A 34 10.65 -4.92 -26.35
N LEU A 35 10.77 -3.67 -26.84
CA LEU A 35 11.94 -3.24 -27.62
C LEU A 35 13.25 -3.37 -26.83
N PHE A 36 13.25 -3.02 -25.54
CA PHE A 36 14.42 -3.21 -24.67
C PHE A 36 14.80 -4.69 -24.55
N TYR A 37 13.83 -5.58 -24.38
CA TYR A 37 14.06 -7.02 -24.31
C TYR A 37 14.58 -7.60 -25.64
N LEU A 38 14.05 -7.17 -26.78
CA LEU A 38 14.57 -7.56 -28.11
C LEU A 38 16.03 -7.12 -28.30
N SER A 39 16.37 -5.91 -27.87
CA SER A 39 17.77 -5.42 -27.87
C SER A 39 18.67 -6.33 -27.01
N TYR A 40 18.20 -6.73 -25.82
CA TYR A 40 18.93 -7.67 -24.96
C TYR A 40 19.14 -9.05 -25.61
N LEU A 41 18.10 -9.61 -26.25
CA LEU A 41 18.19 -10.88 -26.97
C LEU A 41 19.17 -10.79 -28.16
N SER A 42 19.15 -9.68 -28.91
CA SER A 42 20.11 -9.42 -29.98
C SER A 42 21.55 -9.42 -29.46
N MET A 43 21.80 -8.86 -28.27
CA MET A 43 23.13 -8.90 -27.64
C MET A 43 23.59 -10.33 -27.28
N LEU A 44 22.67 -11.20 -26.84
CA LEU A 44 23.00 -12.62 -26.57
C LEU A 44 23.41 -13.34 -27.86
N SER A 45 22.66 -13.12 -28.94
CA SER A 45 22.95 -13.67 -30.26
C SER A 45 24.32 -13.20 -30.78
N ARG A 46 24.58 -11.89 -30.77
CA ARG A 46 25.87 -11.30 -31.19
C ARG A 46 27.07 -11.82 -30.40
N LYS A 47 26.87 -12.24 -29.15
CA LYS A 47 27.93 -12.82 -28.30
C LYS A 47 28.06 -14.34 -28.43
N LYS A 48 27.48 -14.96 -29.46
CA LYS A 48 27.49 -16.40 -29.74
C LYS A 48 26.97 -17.25 -28.56
N LYS A 49 26.06 -16.71 -27.74
CA LYS A 49 25.43 -17.41 -26.60
C LYS A 49 24.12 -18.09 -27.01
N PHE A 50 24.16 -18.87 -28.09
CA PHE A 50 22.96 -19.40 -28.75
C PHE A 50 22.06 -20.24 -27.82
N HIS A 51 22.66 -21.13 -27.01
CA HIS A 51 21.91 -21.94 -26.04
C HIS A 51 21.14 -21.09 -25.02
N ILE A 52 21.78 -20.03 -24.49
CA ILE A 52 21.13 -19.12 -23.53
C ILE A 52 20.04 -18.32 -24.22
N PHE A 53 20.26 -17.90 -25.47
CA PHE A 53 19.26 -17.21 -26.27
C PHE A 53 18.01 -18.08 -26.48
N LEU A 54 18.17 -19.34 -26.93
CA LEU A 54 17.05 -20.25 -27.16
C LEU A 54 16.27 -20.53 -25.87
N LEU A 55 16.99 -20.77 -24.77
CA LEU A 55 16.38 -21.01 -23.47
C LEU A 55 15.66 -19.75 -22.95
N SER A 56 16.23 -18.56 -23.16
CA SER A 56 15.60 -17.28 -22.81
C SER A 56 14.28 -17.09 -23.56
N LEU A 57 14.24 -17.40 -24.86
CA LEU A 57 13.03 -17.33 -25.67
C LEU A 57 11.97 -18.33 -25.19
N PHE A 58 12.37 -19.57 -24.88
CA PHE A 58 11.47 -20.59 -24.33
C PHE A 58 10.83 -20.12 -23.01
N PHE A 59 11.64 -19.64 -22.07
CA PHE A 59 11.14 -19.15 -20.78
C PHE A 59 10.24 -17.91 -20.94
N PHE A 60 10.57 -17.01 -21.86
CA PHE A 60 9.72 -15.85 -22.18
C PHE A 60 8.34 -16.29 -22.68
N CYS A 61 8.29 -17.18 -23.68
CA CYS A 61 7.02 -17.66 -24.23
C CYS A 61 6.22 -18.47 -23.20
N SER A 62 6.89 -19.37 -22.47
CA SER A 62 6.26 -20.20 -21.43
C SER A 62 5.71 -19.38 -20.28
N SER A 63 6.46 -18.39 -19.77
CA SER A 63 5.98 -17.53 -18.68
C SER A 63 4.85 -16.61 -19.14
N SER A 64 4.93 -16.07 -20.37
CA SER A 64 3.85 -15.26 -20.96
C SER A 64 2.55 -16.06 -21.03
N LEU A 65 2.61 -17.30 -21.55
CA LEU A 65 1.45 -18.17 -21.64
C LEU A 65 0.92 -18.53 -20.25
N HIS A 66 1.80 -18.87 -19.31
CA HIS A 66 1.41 -19.22 -17.95
C HIS A 66 0.73 -18.05 -17.23
N PHE A 67 1.30 -16.85 -17.29
CA PHE A 67 0.72 -15.64 -16.71
C PHE A 67 -0.65 -15.32 -17.32
N HIS A 68 -0.79 -15.44 -18.64
CA HIS A 68 -2.07 -15.22 -19.32
C HIS A 68 -3.16 -16.19 -18.85
N ILE A 69 -2.83 -17.47 -18.71
CA ILE A 69 -3.76 -18.50 -18.23
C ILE A 69 -4.19 -18.18 -16.79
N VAL A 70 -3.22 -17.88 -15.91
CA VAL A 70 -3.50 -17.58 -14.50
C VAL A 70 -4.30 -16.28 -14.35
N LEU A 71 -3.98 -15.23 -15.11
CA LEU A 71 -4.71 -13.97 -15.09
C LEU A 71 -6.15 -14.16 -15.58
N LYS A 72 -6.36 -14.88 -16.69
CA LYS A 72 -7.71 -15.19 -17.19
C LYS A 72 -8.50 -16.04 -16.20
N HIS A 73 -7.86 -16.99 -15.53
CA HIS A 73 -8.50 -17.76 -14.46
C HIS A 73 -8.98 -16.83 -13.33
N PHE A 74 -8.12 -15.94 -12.85
CA PHE A 74 -8.46 -14.98 -11.81
C PHE A 74 -9.63 -14.08 -12.21
N GLN A 75 -9.60 -13.51 -13.42
CA GLN A 75 -10.70 -12.69 -13.95
C GLN A 75 -12.02 -13.47 -14.08
N LYS A 76 -11.95 -14.75 -14.42
CA LYS A 76 -13.14 -15.63 -14.45
C LYS A 76 -13.71 -15.83 -13.04
N GLN A 77 -12.86 -16.02 -12.03
CA GLN A 77 -13.30 -16.17 -10.64
C GLN A 77 -13.92 -14.89 -10.09
N GLU A 78 -13.36 -13.73 -10.43
CA GLU A 78 -13.91 -12.42 -10.08
C GLU A 78 -15.35 -12.26 -10.60
N LYS A 79 -15.58 -12.52 -11.89
CA LYS A 79 -16.94 -12.53 -12.48
C LYS A 79 -17.87 -13.56 -11.83
N THR A 80 -17.33 -14.72 -11.47
CA THR A 80 -18.10 -15.76 -10.78
C THR A 80 -18.55 -15.27 -9.40
N ILE A 81 -17.66 -14.65 -8.63
CA ILE A 81 -17.96 -14.07 -7.32
C ILE A 81 -19.00 -12.98 -7.43
N GLU A 82 -18.92 -12.09 -8.43
CA GLU A 82 -19.93 -11.05 -8.68
C GLU A 82 -21.35 -11.64 -8.78
N SER A 83 -21.48 -12.78 -9.47
CA SER A 83 -22.76 -13.50 -9.57
C SER A 83 -23.21 -14.15 -8.26
N LEU A 84 -22.28 -14.44 -7.35
CA LEU A 84 -22.52 -15.06 -6.04
C LEU A 84 -22.76 -14.05 -4.91
N LEU A 85 -22.38 -12.78 -5.08
CA LEU A 85 -22.52 -11.73 -4.06
C LEU A 85 -23.90 -11.65 -3.37
N PRO A 86 -25.05 -11.81 -4.06
CA PRO A 86 -26.35 -11.73 -3.38
C PRO A 86 -26.72 -13.00 -2.60
N PHE A 87 -26.00 -14.12 -2.80
CA PHE A 87 -26.35 -15.40 -2.21
C PHE A 87 -25.57 -15.66 -0.91
N ARG A 88 -26.23 -16.38 0.01
CA ARG A 88 -25.50 -17.06 1.08
C ARG A 88 -24.99 -18.38 0.51
N CYS A 89 -23.70 -18.65 0.71
CA CYS A 89 -23.07 -19.86 0.21
C CYS A 89 -22.54 -20.70 1.35
N ARG A 90 -22.37 -21.99 1.08
CA ARG A 90 -21.55 -22.90 1.89
C ARG A 90 -20.18 -23.00 1.25
N VAL A 91 -19.14 -22.84 2.06
CA VAL A 91 -17.74 -23.03 1.68
C VAL A 91 -17.21 -24.28 2.35
N VAL A 92 -16.48 -25.08 1.59
CA VAL A 92 -15.69 -26.22 2.09
C VAL A 92 -14.27 -26.02 1.59
N GLY A 93 -13.27 -26.11 2.46
CA GLY A 93 -11.87 -25.98 2.04
C GLY A 93 -10.90 -26.34 3.14
N ARG A 94 -9.63 -26.53 2.77
CA ARG A 94 -8.56 -26.89 3.71
C ARG A 94 -7.95 -25.64 4.32
N ILE A 95 -7.85 -25.58 5.65
CA ILE A 95 -7.20 -24.49 6.37
C ILE A 95 -5.70 -24.54 6.10
N THR A 96 -5.14 -23.40 5.69
CA THR A 96 -3.69 -23.26 5.45
C THR A 96 -3.01 -22.41 6.50
N SER A 97 -3.63 -21.31 6.88
CA SER A 97 -3.14 -20.42 7.93
C SER A 97 -4.30 -19.81 8.69
N LEU A 98 -4.05 -19.53 9.97
CA LEU A 98 -4.94 -18.85 10.88
C LEU A 98 -4.22 -17.64 11.44
N SER A 99 -4.93 -16.54 11.56
CA SER A 99 -4.43 -15.33 12.22
C SER A 99 -5.58 -14.75 13.02
N GLU A 100 -5.30 -14.46 14.28
CA GLU A 100 -6.33 -13.98 15.21
C GLU A 100 -5.97 -12.59 15.71
N ASN A 101 -6.99 -11.75 15.78
CA ASN A 101 -6.99 -10.51 16.54
C ASN A 101 -8.12 -10.61 17.59
N GLU A 102 -8.28 -9.58 18.41
CA GLU A 102 -9.32 -9.53 19.44
C GLU A 102 -10.75 -9.72 18.88
N LYS A 103 -11.05 -9.09 17.73
CA LYS A 103 -12.41 -9.03 17.17
C LYS A 103 -12.69 -10.04 16.06
N THR A 104 -11.66 -10.49 15.35
CA THR A 104 -11.84 -11.31 14.13
C THR A 104 -10.80 -12.41 14.00
N VAL A 105 -11.22 -13.56 13.49
CA VAL A 105 -10.34 -14.64 13.02
C VAL A 105 -10.25 -14.55 11.49
N LYS A 106 -9.02 -14.44 10.98
CA LYS A 106 -8.70 -14.52 9.56
C LYS A 106 -8.28 -15.95 9.24
N ILE A 107 -9.01 -16.60 8.34
CA ILE A 107 -8.78 -17.99 7.94
C ILE A 107 -8.45 -18.02 6.45
N LEU A 108 -7.35 -18.66 6.09
CA LEU A 108 -6.99 -18.84 4.68
C LEU A 108 -7.30 -20.28 4.26
N LEU A 109 -8.22 -20.44 3.33
CA LEU A 109 -8.59 -21.75 2.79
C LEU A 109 -7.92 -21.99 1.43
N GLN A 110 -7.53 -23.24 1.17
CA GLN A 110 -7.11 -23.74 -0.13
C GLN A 110 -8.00 -24.88 -0.61
N ASN A 111 -8.02 -25.09 -1.93
CA ASN A 111 -8.83 -26.12 -2.62
C ASN A 111 -10.29 -26.03 -2.16
N CYS A 112 -10.86 -24.84 -2.36
CA CYS A 112 -12.17 -24.51 -1.85
C CYS A 112 -13.25 -24.92 -2.85
N THR A 113 -14.37 -25.40 -2.34
CA THR A 113 -15.58 -25.65 -3.10
C THR A 113 -16.71 -24.84 -2.51
N ILE A 114 -17.41 -24.09 -3.37
CA ILE A 114 -18.52 -23.22 -3.01
C ILE A 114 -19.82 -23.80 -3.53
N PHE A 115 -20.83 -23.82 -2.66
CA PHE A 115 -22.19 -24.20 -2.98
C PHE A 115 -23.13 -23.02 -2.71
N SER A 116 -23.83 -22.53 -3.74
CA SER A 116 -24.82 -21.46 -3.63
C SER A 116 -26.18 -21.95 -3.11
N SER A 117 -26.46 -23.25 -3.22
CA SER A 117 -27.66 -23.92 -2.73
C SER A 117 -27.35 -24.74 -1.48
N PHE A 118 -28.25 -24.71 -0.50
CA PHE A 118 -28.14 -25.50 0.72
C PHE A 118 -28.79 -26.88 0.61
N SER A 119 -29.61 -27.10 -0.43
CA SER A 119 -30.35 -28.34 -0.71
C SER A 119 -29.85 -29.04 -1.96
N ALA A 120 -30.15 -30.34 -2.08
CA ALA A 120 -29.96 -31.14 -3.29
C ALA A 120 -30.72 -30.54 -4.49
N MET A 121 -30.27 -30.83 -5.71
CA MET A 121 -30.87 -30.30 -6.93
C MET A 121 -32.35 -30.73 -7.02
N PRO A 122 -33.32 -29.79 -7.08
CA PRO A 122 -34.74 -30.14 -7.21
C PRO A 122 -35.01 -30.91 -8.51
N GLU A 123 -35.84 -31.96 -8.43
CA GLU A 123 -36.13 -32.85 -9.56
C GLU A 123 -36.92 -32.14 -10.69
N ASN A 124 -37.80 -31.19 -10.32
CA ASN A 124 -38.72 -30.45 -11.18
C ASN A 124 -38.13 -29.18 -11.84
N LEU A 125 -36.81 -29.11 -12.04
CA LEU A 125 -36.19 -27.98 -12.76
C LEU A 125 -36.22 -28.23 -14.27
N SER A 126 -36.53 -27.20 -15.06
CA SER A 126 -36.35 -27.24 -16.51
C SER A 126 -34.88 -27.45 -16.88
N SER A 127 -34.59 -27.92 -18.09
CA SER A 127 -33.22 -28.15 -18.58
C SER A 127 -32.31 -26.92 -18.41
N SER A 128 -32.82 -25.73 -18.75
CA SER A 128 -32.12 -24.44 -18.53
C SER A 128 -31.90 -24.11 -17.04
N GLN A 129 -32.85 -24.44 -16.17
CA GLN A 129 -32.71 -24.23 -14.73
C GLN A 129 -31.73 -25.22 -14.09
N LYS A 130 -31.68 -26.47 -14.56
CA LYS A 130 -30.68 -27.47 -14.13
C LYS A 130 -29.26 -27.04 -14.52
N GLU A 131 -29.07 -26.49 -15.71
CA GLU A 131 -27.78 -25.89 -16.11
C GLU A 131 -27.40 -24.70 -15.22
N LYS A 132 -28.32 -23.77 -14.97
CA LYS A 132 -28.07 -22.63 -14.06
C LYS A 132 -27.78 -23.07 -12.62
N TRP A 133 -28.41 -24.14 -12.14
CA TRP A 133 -28.17 -24.70 -10.81
C TRP A 133 -26.78 -25.35 -10.72
N LYS A 134 -26.38 -26.15 -11.72
CA LYS A 134 -25.04 -26.76 -11.80
C LYS A 134 -23.95 -25.71 -11.97
N ALA A 135 -24.20 -24.66 -12.75
CA ALA A 135 -23.26 -23.57 -12.98
C ALA A 135 -22.98 -22.71 -11.74
N ARG A 136 -23.81 -22.80 -10.69
CA ARG A 136 -23.68 -22.00 -9.45
C ARG A 136 -23.29 -22.81 -8.21
N ASN A 137 -23.27 -24.14 -8.32
CA ASN A 137 -22.93 -25.05 -7.23
C ASN A 137 -21.65 -25.83 -7.55
N ALA A 138 -20.92 -26.22 -6.51
CA ALA A 138 -19.63 -26.90 -6.61
C ALA A 138 -18.57 -26.08 -7.39
N LEU A 139 -18.57 -24.76 -7.21
CA LEU A 139 -17.60 -23.87 -7.83
C LEU A 139 -16.25 -24.01 -7.13
N SER A 140 -15.20 -24.32 -7.90
CA SER A 140 -13.86 -24.50 -7.38
C SER A 140 -13.07 -23.20 -7.37
N PHE A 141 -12.49 -22.90 -6.22
CA PHE A 141 -11.58 -21.79 -5.99
C PHE A 141 -10.26 -22.35 -5.43
N SER A 142 -9.12 -21.88 -5.94
CA SER A 142 -7.82 -22.34 -5.46
C SER A 142 -7.55 -21.87 -4.03
N LYS A 143 -7.92 -20.61 -3.71
CA LYS A 143 -7.62 -19.98 -2.43
C LYS A 143 -8.59 -18.86 -2.08
N LEU A 144 -9.16 -18.90 -0.89
CA LEU A 144 -10.11 -17.91 -0.37
C LEU A 144 -9.65 -17.37 0.99
N LEU A 145 -9.89 -16.07 1.23
CA LEU A 145 -9.69 -15.43 2.52
C LEU A 145 -11.02 -15.31 3.24
N LEU A 146 -11.12 -15.89 4.42
CA LEU A 146 -12.31 -15.90 5.25
C LEU A 146 -12.13 -15.00 6.47
N TYR A 147 -13.18 -14.27 6.82
CA TYR A 147 -13.28 -13.52 8.08
C TYR A 147 -14.42 -14.06 8.92
N LEU A 148 -14.11 -14.37 10.18
CA LEU A 148 -15.09 -14.76 11.20
C LEU A 148 -15.06 -13.72 12.33
N ASP A 149 -16.22 -13.15 12.63
CA ASP A 149 -16.42 -12.18 13.72
C ASP A 149 -16.59 -12.95 15.04
N LYS A 150 -15.71 -12.69 16.03
CA LYS A 150 -15.68 -13.38 17.33
C LYS A 150 -16.85 -12.97 18.23
N GLU A 151 -17.25 -11.70 18.20
CA GLU A 151 -18.31 -11.18 19.07
C GLU A 151 -19.69 -11.70 18.64
N LYS A 152 -19.94 -11.76 17.33
CA LYS A 152 -21.22 -12.26 16.79
C LYS A 152 -21.34 -13.77 16.84
N ASN A 153 -20.21 -14.47 16.91
CA ASN A 153 -20.15 -15.91 17.07
C ASN A 153 -19.56 -16.22 18.43
N LYS A 154 -20.32 -15.93 19.50
CA LYS A 154 -20.04 -16.51 20.82
C LYS A 154 -19.94 -18.03 20.62
N THR A 155 -18.70 -18.52 20.69
CA THR A 155 -18.28 -19.93 20.72
C THR A 155 -18.72 -20.80 19.55
N SER A 156 -17.77 -21.15 18.68
CA SER A 156 -17.69 -22.52 18.18
C SER A 156 -16.52 -23.19 18.89
N ASP A 157 -16.80 -24.13 19.79
CA ASP A 157 -15.85 -24.90 20.65
C ASP A 157 -14.85 -25.78 19.88
N PHE A 158 -14.62 -25.52 18.60
CA PHE A 158 -13.75 -26.33 17.77
C PHE A 158 -12.39 -25.65 17.62
N PRO A 159 -11.32 -26.25 18.16
CA PRO A 159 -9.98 -25.76 17.92
C PRO A 159 -9.66 -25.92 16.42
N LEU A 160 -9.38 -24.79 15.75
CA LEU A 160 -9.02 -24.76 14.34
C LEU A 160 -7.53 -25.03 14.18
N TYR A 161 -7.17 -26.02 13.36
CA TYR A 161 -5.77 -26.28 13.04
C TYR A 161 -5.50 -26.14 11.53
N PRO A 162 -4.32 -25.61 11.16
CA PRO A 162 -3.84 -25.72 9.80
C PRO A 162 -3.80 -27.19 9.36
N GLY A 163 -4.37 -27.47 8.19
CA GLY A 163 -4.51 -28.82 7.63
C GLY A 163 -5.93 -29.37 7.67
N ASP A 164 -6.77 -28.94 8.61
CA ASP A 164 -8.15 -29.41 8.75
C ASP A 164 -9.04 -28.90 7.60
N ILE A 165 -10.13 -29.60 7.33
CA ILE A 165 -11.13 -29.19 6.34
C ILE A 165 -12.26 -28.49 7.08
N LEU A 166 -12.42 -27.19 6.79
CA LEU A 166 -13.47 -26.35 7.33
C LEU A 166 -14.65 -26.33 6.38
N GLN A 167 -15.84 -26.55 6.91
CA GLN A 167 -17.10 -26.27 6.25
C GLN A 167 -17.88 -25.20 7.03
N GLY A 168 -18.36 -24.18 6.33
CA GLY A 168 -19.20 -23.17 6.95
C GLY A 168 -20.05 -22.37 5.98
N LYS A 169 -20.96 -21.58 6.55
CA LYS A 169 -21.91 -20.75 5.82
C LYS A 169 -21.53 -19.29 5.92
N GLY A 170 -21.68 -18.57 4.83
CA GLY A 170 -21.32 -17.16 4.76
C GLY A 170 -21.73 -16.52 3.44
N GLN A 171 -21.08 -15.41 3.11
CA GLN A 171 -21.32 -14.64 1.89
C GLN A 171 -20.03 -14.05 1.36
N PHE A 172 -19.92 -13.93 0.04
CA PHE A 172 -18.81 -13.23 -0.58
C PHE A 172 -18.91 -11.72 -0.36
N LYS A 173 -17.74 -11.06 -0.31
CA LYS A 173 -17.63 -9.60 -0.45
C LYS A 173 -16.80 -9.31 -1.70
N GLY A 174 -17.27 -8.37 -2.51
CA GLY A 174 -16.59 -7.98 -3.74
C GLY A 174 -15.20 -7.43 -3.45
N LEU A 175 -14.23 -7.82 -4.27
CA LEU A 175 -12.91 -7.21 -4.27
C LEU A 175 -13.00 -5.92 -5.08
N SER A 176 -12.79 -4.76 -4.44
CA SER A 176 -12.80 -3.48 -5.15
C SER A 176 -11.36 -3.08 -5.49
N PRO A 177 -11.11 -2.59 -6.72
CA PRO A 177 -9.85 -1.92 -7.04
C PRO A 177 -9.74 -0.60 -6.26
N ALA A 178 -8.52 -0.05 -6.17
CA ALA A 178 -8.32 1.33 -5.74
C ALA A 178 -9.09 2.28 -6.68
N ARG A 179 -9.84 3.23 -6.12
CA ARG A 179 -10.72 4.15 -6.87
C ARG A 179 -10.24 5.58 -6.82
N ASN A 180 -9.36 5.89 -5.88
CA ASN A 180 -8.68 7.17 -5.76
C ASN A 180 -7.18 7.00 -6.00
N GLU A 181 -6.53 8.05 -6.47
CA GLU A 181 -5.09 8.10 -6.55
C GLU A 181 -4.47 8.02 -5.16
N GLY A 182 -3.43 7.20 -5.02
CA GLY A 182 -2.75 7.00 -3.73
C GLY A 182 -3.33 5.87 -2.89
N GLU A 183 -4.59 5.50 -3.11
CA GLU A 183 -5.32 4.49 -2.33
C GLU A 183 -4.70 3.08 -2.47
N PHE A 184 -4.76 2.31 -1.39
CA PHE A 184 -4.31 0.92 -1.39
C PHE A 184 -5.27 0.02 -2.19
N SER A 185 -4.74 -0.66 -3.22
CA SER A 185 -5.51 -1.62 -4.00
C SER A 185 -5.54 -3.00 -3.33
N PHE A 186 -6.61 -3.29 -2.59
CA PHE A 186 -6.83 -4.61 -2.01
C PHE A 186 -6.94 -5.71 -3.09
N LEU A 187 -7.48 -5.37 -4.27
CA LEU A 187 -7.50 -6.28 -5.44
C LEU A 187 -6.09 -6.69 -5.88
N HIS A 188 -5.15 -5.74 -6.01
CA HIS A 188 -3.76 -6.07 -6.37
C HIS A 188 -3.07 -6.90 -5.29
N TYR A 189 -3.33 -6.60 -4.02
CA TYR A 189 -2.87 -7.43 -2.92
C TYR A 189 -3.39 -8.87 -3.04
N CYS A 190 -4.69 -9.07 -3.29
CA CYS A 190 -5.30 -10.38 -3.50
C CYS A 190 -4.70 -11.12 -4.70
N LYS A 191 -4.51 -10.45 -5.86
CA LYS A 191 -3.80 -11.01 -7.02
C LYS A 191 -2.39 -11.50 -6.64
N GLY A 192 -1.61 -10.66 -5.97
CA GLY A 192 -0.26 -10.97 -5.49
C GLY A 192 -0.20 -12.15 -4.53
N GLU A 193 -1.15 -12.21 -3.61
CA GLU A 193 -1.28 -13.29 -2.63
C GLU A 193 -2.01 -14.53 -3.18
N GLY A 194 -2.49 -14.49 -4.43
CA GLY A 194 -3.22 -15.56 -5.10
C GLY A 194 -4.56 -15.86 -4.43
N ILE A 195 -5.14 -14.87 -3.76
CA ILE A 195 -6.44 -14.96 -3.08
C ILE A 195 -7.50 -14.58 -4.11
N GLU A 196 -8.36 -15.52 -4.49
CA GLU A 196 -9.35 -15.32 -5.56
C GLU A 196 -10.62 -14.62 -5.05
N GLY A 197 -10.87 -14.66 -3.74
CA GLY A 197 -12.08 -14.08 -3.18
C GLY A 197 -12.04 -13.87 -1.66
N LEU A 198 -12.89 -12.96 -1.21
CA LEU A 198 -13.12 -12.62 0.19
C LEU A 198 -14.48 -13.15 0.63
N PHE A 199 -14.52 -13.90 1.74
CA PHE A 199 -15.72 -14.56 2.24
C PHE A 199 -15.95 -14.24 3.72
N PHE A 200 -17.10 -13.67 4.07
CA PHE A 200 -17.48 -13.45 5.46
C PHE A 200 -18.23 -14.66 5.98
N LEU A 201 -17.58 -15.38 6.90
CA LEU A 201 -18.12 -16.55 7.55
C LEU A 201 -19.09 -16.12 8.64
N ARG A 202 -20.32 -16.63 8.57
CA ARG A 202 -21.36 -16.38 9.58
C ARG A 202 -21.45 -17.51 10.58
N LYS A 203 -21.21 -18.75 10.16
CA LYS A 203 -21.28 -19.93 11.03
C LYS A 203 -20.38 -21.03 10.50
N ILE A 204 -19.61 -21.66 11.38
CA ILE A 204 -18.92 -22.92 11.08
C ILE A 204 -19.93 -24.06 11.28
N GLU A 205 -20.05 -24.96 10.30
CA GLU A 205 -20.95 -26.10 10.38
C GLU A 205 -20.22 -27.35 10.86
N THR A 206 -19.11 -27.70 10.21
CA THR A 206 -18.33 -28.89 10.53
C THR A 206 -16.84 -28.63 10.28
N ILE A 207 -16.01 -29.32 11.07
CA ILE A 207 -14.56 -29.37 10.86
C ILE A 207 -14.20 -30.85 10.79
N ARG A 208 -13.64 -31.27 9.65
CA ARG A 208 -13.06 -32.59 9.52
C ARG A 208 -11.57 -32.47 9.79
N THR A 209 -11.14 -33.06 10.89
CA THR A 209 -9.73 -33.12 11.23
C THR A 209 -8.99 -33.99 10.23
N VAL A 210 -7.86 -33.50 9.74
CA VAL A 210 -6.98 -34.25 8.83
C VAL A 210 -5.64 -34.47 9.50
N ASP A 211 -5.11 -35.68 9.39
CA ASP A 211 -3.81 -36.02 9.96
C ASP A 211 -2.69 -35.33 9.19
N THR A 212 -2.26 -34.21 9.77
CA THR A 212 -1.23 -33.32 9.26
C THR A 212 -0.24 -33.03 10.39
N PRO A 213 0.49 -34.06 10.87
CA PRO A 213 1.25 -33.98 12.12
C PRO A 213 2.27 -32.83 12.09
N PHE A 214 2.94 -32.62 10.96
CA PHE A 214 3.89 -31.52 10.80
C PHE A 214 3.26 -30.14 11.00
N LEU A 215 2.12 -29.86 10.35
CA LEU A 215 1.44 -28.55 10.44
C LEU A 215 0.85 -28.32 11.83
N LYS A 216 0.30 -29.37 12.46
CA LYS A 216 -0.22 -29.31 13.83
C LYS A 216 0.90 -29.05 14.84
N VAL A 217 2.04 -29.74 14.73
CA VAL A 217 3.22 -29.48 15.57
C VAL A 217 3.73 -28.05 15.38
N LEU A 218 3.82 -27.59 14.13
CA LEU A 218 4.26 -26.23 13.82
C LEU A 218 3.34 -25.16 14.43
N HIS A 219 2.03 -25.36 14.34
CA HIS A 219 1.05 -24.45 14.92
C HIS A 219 1.10 -24.45 16.46
N ARG A 220 1.21 -25.63 17.09
CA ARG A 220 1.36 -25.74 18.55
C ARG A 220 2.65 -25.08 19.03
N PHE A 221 3.76 -25.31 18.33
CA PHE A 221 5.04 -24.67 18.64
C PHE A 221 4.94 -23.14 18.52
N ARG A 222 4.33 -22.64 17.45
CA ARG A 222 4.09 -21.21 17.25
C ARG A 222 3.23 -20.61 18.37
N LYS A 223 2.14 -21.29 18.75
CA LYS A 223 1.25 -20.86 19.83
C LYS A 223 1.97 -20.84 21.18
N SER A 224 2.72 -21.89 21.51
CA SER A 224 3.54 -21.97 22.72
C SER A 224 4.51 -20.79 22.81
N VAL A 225 5.31 -20.56 21.75
CA VAL A 225 6.26 -19.43 21.73
C VAL A 225 5.53 -18.07 21.82
N SER A 226 4.35 -17.95 21.23
CA SER A 226 3.54 -16.73 21.32
C SER A 226 3.09 -16.45 22.76
N GLU A 227 2.61 -17.48 23.47
CA GLU A 227 2.24 -17.42 24.89
C GLU A 227 3.45 -17.14 25.79
N ASP A 228 4.60 -17.76 25.51
CA ASP A 228 5.85 -17.53 26.25
C ASP A 228 6.32 -16.07 26.14
N LEU A 229 6.17 -15.47 24.95
CA LEU A 229 6.50 -14.07 24.72
C LEU A 229 5.57 -13.13 25.48
N ASP A 230 4.27 -13.43 25.55
CA ASP A 230 3.31 -12.67 26.37
C ASP A 230 3.62 -12.74 27.86
N CYS A 231 4.11 -13.89 28.33
CA CYS A 231 4.48 -14.07 29.73
C CYS A 231 5.76 -13.30 30.09
N LEU A 232 6.72 -13.23 29.16
CA LEU A 232 8.07 -12.67 29.42
C LEU A 232 8.17 -11.16 29.18
N TYR A 233 7.35 -10.59 28.29
CA TYR A 233 7.52 -9.22 27.81
C TYR A 233 6.23 -8.39 27.96
N PRO A 234 6.36 -7.05 28.14
CA PRO A 234 5.21 -6.15 28.05
C PRO A 234 4.49 -6.27 26.70
N GLU A 235 3.19 -5.97 26.68
CA GLU A 235 2.30 -6.19 25.53
C GLU A 235 2.84 -5.66 24.19
N GLU A 236 3.21 -4.37 24.12
CA GLU A 236 3.81 -3.75 22.91
C GLU A 236 5.07 -4.51 22.43
N GLN A 237 5.95 -4.86 23.38
CA GLN A 237 7.21 -5.55 23.07
C GLN A 237 6.95 -7.00 22.65
N SER A 238 6.00 -7.68 23.27
CA SER A 238 5.56 -9.02 22.89
C SER A 238 5.02 -9.00 21.46
N HIS A 239 4.14 -8.04 21.12
CA HIS A 239 3.59 -7.87 19.77
C HIS A 239 4.69 -7.66 18.72
N PHE A 240 5.69 -6.83 19.01
CA PHE A 240 6.88 -6.66 18.16
C PHE A 240 7.68 -7.95 18.01
N LEU A 241 7.96 -8.67 19.10
CA LEU A 241 8.75 -9.90 19.09
C LEU A 241 8.03 -11.06 18.37
N LYS A 242 6.71 -11.18 18.53
CA LYS A 242 5.87 -12.13 17.76
C LYS A 242 5.94 -11.85 16.26
N CYS A 243 5.95 -10.58 15.86
CA CYS A 243 6.17 -10.21 14.46
C CYS A 243 7.57 -10.60 13.98
N LEU A 244 8.59 -10.34 14.80
CA LEU A 244 9.98 -10.58 14.46
C LEU A 244 10.33 -12.08 14.36
N PHE A 245 9.88 -12.88 15.34
CA PHE A 245 10.21 -14.31 15.46
C PHE A 245 9.23 -15.23 14.74
N LEU A 246 7.92 -14.96 14.83
CA LEU A 246 6.85 -15.83 14.32
C LEU A 246 6.21 -15.30 13.03
N GLY A 247 6.46 -14.04 12.66
CA GLY A 247 5.80 -13.39 11.52
C GLY A 247 4.34 -13.03 11.78
N GLU A 248 3.92 -12.92 13.05
CA GLU A 248 2.54 -12.64 13.48
C GLU A 248 2.17 -11.17 13.36
N LYS A 249 2.02 -10.68 12.13
CA LYS A 249 1.71 -9.25 11.89
C LYS A 249 0.43 -8.78 12.58
N ALA A 250 -0.54 -9.67 12.79
CA ALA A 250 -1.85 -9.37 13.35
C ALA A 250 -1.81 -8.73 14.75
N SER A 251 -0.82 -9.08 15.56
CA SER A 251 -0.73 -8.64 16.96
C SER A 251 -0.32 -7.18 17.11
N LEU A 252 0.43 -6.62 16.16
CA LEU A 252 0.82 -5.20 16.21
C LEU A 252 -0.38 -4.27 16.03
N GLU A 253 -0.47 -3.24 16.86
CA GLU A 253 -1.44 -2.15 16.72
C GLU A 253 -1.17 -1.30 15.46
N LYS A 254 -2.18 -0.56 15.01
CA LYS A 254 -2.08 0.27 13.79
C LYS A 254 -1.11 1.43 14.00
N GLU A 255 -1.16 2.10 15.15
CA GLU A 255 -0.26 3.19 15.50
C GLU A 255 1.20 2.73 15.48
N GLU A 256 1.52 1.62 16.15
CA GLU A 256 2.89 1.10 16.16
C GLU A 256 3.37 0.78 14.74
N ARG A 257 2.56 0.12 13.90
CA ARG A 257 2.93 -0.15 12.50
C ARG A 257 3.23 1.13 11.71
N ASN A 258 2.45 2.19 11.93
CA ASN A 258 2.65 3.48 11.27
C ASN A 258 4.00 4.08 11.69
N LEU A 259 4.34 4.06 12.99
CA LEU A 259 5.60 4.57 13.51
C LEU A 259 6.83 3.96 12.80
N TYR A 260 6.89 2.63 12.65
CA TYR A 260 8.00 1.98 11.92
C TYR A 260 7.96 2.26 10.40
N GLN A 261 6.77 2.42 9.82
CA GLN A 261 6.59 2.76 8.41
C GLN A 261 7.09 4.17 8.10
N GLU A 262 6.73 5.15 8.92
CA GLU A 262 7.13 6.55 8.78
C GLU A 262 8.62 6.76 9.05
N ALA A 263 9.21 6.00 9.97
CA ALA A 263 10.64 5.99 10.21
C ALA A 263 11.45 5.28 9.10
N GLY A 264 10.79 4.64 8.12
CA GLY A 264 11.45 3.98 7.00
C GLY A 264 12.11 2.64 7.33
N ILE A 265 11.68 2.00 8.42
CA ILE A 265 12.26 0.75 8.94
C ILE A 265 11.24 -0.39 9.09
N SER A 266 10.07 -0.27 8.45
CA SER A 266 9.01 -1.30 8.43
C SER A 266 9.46 -2.69 7.95
N HIS A 267 10.57 -2.78 7.20
CA HIS A 267 11.15 -4.05 6.78
C HIS A 267 11.67 -4.91 7.95
N ILE A 268 11.86 -4.32 9.15
CA ILE A 268 12.23 -5.04 10.38
C ILE A 268 11.02 -5.79 10.96
N LEU A 269 9.82 -5.22 10.84
CA LEU A 269 8.56 -5.85 11.28
C LEU A 269 8.15 -7.07 10.44
N ALA A 270 8.75 -7.25 9.28
CA ALA A 270 8.54 -8.42 8.43
C ALA A 270 9.72 -9.39 8.55
N VAL A 271 9.44 -10.69 8.59
CA VAL A 271 10.50 -11.70 8.52
C VAL A 271 11.25 -11.57 7.20
N SER A 272 12.47 -11.04 7.28
CA SER A 272 13.29 -10.65 6.15
C SER A 272 14.36 -11.69 5.85
N GLY A 273 15.04 -11.52 4.71
CA GLY A 273 16.19 -12.37 4.38
C GLY A 273 17.38 -12.19 5.33
N LEU A 274 17.47 -11.05 6.03
CA LEU A 274 18.47 -10.85 7.07
C LEU A 274 18.21 -11.82 8.23
N HIS A 275 16.96 -11.92 8.70
CA HIS A 275 16.58 -12.85 9.79
C HIS A 275 16.91 -14.30 9.43
N LEU A 276 16.48 -14.77 8.25
CA LEU A 276 16.80 -16.13 7.79
C LEU A 276 18.30 -16.37 7.67
N SER A 277 19.07 -15.38 7.20
CA SER A 277 20.53 -15.52 7.07
C SER A 277 21.22 -15.60 8.43
N LEU A 278 20.67 -14.92 9.44
CA LEU A 278 21.20 -14.86 10.79
C LEU A 278 20.93 -16.17 11.53
N LEU A 279 19.69 -16.65 11.46
CA LEU A 279 19.27 -17.92 12.02
C LEU A 279 19.97 -19.10 11.31
N GLY A 280 19.86 -19.18 9.99
CA GLY A 280 20.43 -20.29 9.22
C GLY A 280 21.97 -20.29 9.21
N GLY A 281 22.60 -19.11 9.08
CA GLY A 281 24.05 -18.97 9.13
C GLY A 281 24.62 -19.16 10.55
N GLY A 282 23.90 -18.69 11.57
CA GLY A 282 24.23 -18.90 12.98
C GLY A 282 24.18 -20.39 13.35
N PHE A 283 23.08 -21.07 13.02
CA PHE A 283 22.93 -22.50 13.23
C PHE A 283 24.00 -23.33 12.50
N TYR A 284 24.30 -22.99 11.24
CA TYR A 284 25.43 -23.57 10.52
C TYR A 284 26.75 -23.38 11.27
N SER A 285 27.01 -22.17 11.77
CA SER A 285 28.25 -21.86 12.48
C SER A 285 28.37 -22.63 13.80
N ILE A 286 27.26 -22.80 14.53
CA ILE A 286 27.21 -23.62 15.74
C ILE A 286 27.57 -25.07 15.43
N LEU A 287 26.94 -25.68 14.41
CA LEU A 287 27.27 -27.05 13.99
C LEU A 287 28.74 -27.20 13.59
N ARG A 288 29.30 -26.19 12.92
CA ARG A 288 30.72 -26.16 12.55
C ARG A 288 31.66 -26.08 13.76
N VAL A 289 31.26 -25.38 14.82
CA VAL A 289 32.02 -25.31 16.08
C VAL A 289 31.90 -26.62 16.85
N LEU A 290 30.74 -27.28 16.80
CA LEU A 290 30.50 -28.61 17.38
C LEU A 290 31.20 -29.77 16.63
N GLY A 291 32.00 -29.47 15.61
CA GLY A 291 32.81 -30.47 14.90
C GLY A 291 32.18 -31.09 13.65
N PHE A 292 30.95 -30.70 13.26
CA PHE A 292 30.33 -31.23 12.04
C PHE A 292 31.08 -30.79 10.77
N THR A 293 31.21 -31.70 9.81
CA THR A 293 31.79 -31.39 8.50
C THR A 293 30.84 -30.54 7.64
N ILE A 294 31.29 -30.03 6.48
CA ILE A 294 30.51 -29.09 5.63
C ILE A 294 29.15 -29.69 5.25
N ALA A 295 29.13 -30.96 4.82
CA ALA A 295 27.94 -31.63 4.32
C ALA A 295 26.81 -31.74 5.36
N PRO A 296 27.00 -32.41 6.52
CA PRO A 296 25.95 -32.52 7.53
C PRO A 296 25.56 -31.17 8.11
N ALA A 297 26.52 -30.25 8.36
CA ALA A 297 26.20 -28.91 8.84
C ALA A 297 25.30 -28.15 7.84
N SER A 298 25.58 -28.27 6.54
CA SER A 298 24.78 -27.66 5.48
C SER A 298 23.40 -28.31 5.35
N LEU A 299 23.30 -29.63 5.51
CA LEU A 299 22.04 -30.37 5.45
C LEU A 299 21.11 -29.99 6.61
N PHE A 300 21.59 -30.06 7.85
CA PHE A 300 20.79 -29.69 9.02
C PHE A 300 20.38 -28.22 8.99
N SER A 301 21.28 -27.33 8.55
CA SER A 301 20.94 -25.91 8.38
C SER A 301 19.91 -25.67 7.29
N SER A 302 19.94 -26.46 6.21
CA SER A 302 18.92 -26.40 5.16
C SER A 302 17.54 -26.84 5.67
N LEU A 303 17.49 -27.95 6.42
CA LEU A 303 16.27 -28.44 7.07
C LEU A 303 15.70 -27.41 8.07
N PHE A 304 16.57 -26.82 8.89
CA PHE A 304 16.18 -25.78 9.83
C PHE A 304 15.62 -24.52 9.14
N ILE A 305 16.24 -24.06 8.05
CA ILE A 305 15.73 -22.93 7.26
C ILE A 305 14.37 -23.26 6.64
N LEU A 306 14.18 -24.47 6.11
CA LEU A 306 12.90 -24.89 5.56
C LEU A 306 11.82 -24.90 6.64
N PHE A 307 12.11 -25.50 7.80
CA PHE A 307 11.22 -25.48 8.97
C PHE A 307 10.84 -24.05 9.36
N TYR A 308 11.82 -23.16 9.53
CA TYR A 308 11.57 -21.76 9.92
C TYR A 308 10.81 -20.96 8.84
N THR A 309 11.02 -21.28 7.56
CA THR A 309 10.28 -20.67 6.45
C THR A 309 8.79 -21.03 6.53
N PHE A 310 8.46 -22.28 6.83
CA PHE A 310 7.08 -22.69 7.05
C PHE A 310 6.51 -22.11 8.36
N LEU A 311 7.30 -22.07 9.44
CA LEU A 311 6.89 -21.49 10.74
C LEU A 311 6.38 -20.05 10.59
N THR A 312 7.11 -19.25 9.82
CA THR A 312 6.82 -17.83 9.57
C THR A 312 5.78 -17.59 8.46
N GLY A 313 5.14 -18.65 7.96
CA GLY A 313 4.05 -18.56 6.99
C GLY A 313 4.48 -18.44 5.53
N ALA A 314 5.74 -18.77 5.19
CA ALA A 314 6.27 -18.86 3.82
C ALA A 314 5.98 -17.64 2.92
N SER A 315 6.09 -16.43 3.46
CA SER A 315 5.98 -15.19 2.69
C SER A 315 6.98 -15.13 1.51
N GLY A 316 6.67 -14.38 0.45
CA GLY A 316 7.56 -14.27 -0.72
C GLY A 316 9.00 -13.86 -0.39
N SER A 317 9.19 -13.01 0.64
CA SER A 317 10.53 -12.60 1.11
C SER A 317 11.29 -13.72 1.83
N THR A 318 10.61 -14.55 2.63
CA THR A 318 11.23 -15.67 3.33
C THR A 318 11.56 -16.80 2.37
N VAL A 319 10.67 -17.13 1.44
CA VAL A 319 10.92 -18.14 0.39
C VAL A 319 12.09 -17.73 -0.50
N ARG A 320 12.18 -16.45 -0.92
CA ARG A 320 13.34 -15.94 -1.65
C ARG A 320 14.64 -16.14 -0.86
N ALA A 321 14.65 -15.76 0.41
CA ALA A 321 15.84 -15.88 1.25
C ALA A 321 16.24 -17.34 1.49
N ALA A 322 15.26 -18.23 1.71
CA ALA A 322 15.48 -19.66 1.80
C ALA A 322 16.10 -20.21 0.52
N ALA A 323 15.55 -19.91 -0.66
CA ALA A 323 16.11 -20.34 -1.94
C ALA A 323 17.57 -19.89 -2.13
N MET A 324 17.89 -18.65 -1.75
CA MET A 324 19.27 -18.13 -1.82
C MET A 324 20.22 -18.85 -0.84
N LEU A 325 19.78 -19.15 0.38
CA LEU A 325 20.58 -19.85 1.40
C LEU A 325 20.75 -21.34 1.06
N LEU A 326 19.73 -22.00 0.57
CA LEU A 326 19.80 -23.38 0.08
C LEU A 326 20.78 -23.48 -1.09
N THR A 327 20.73 -22.52 -2.03
CA THR A 327 21.71 -22.42 -3.12
C THR A 327 23.13 -22.22 -2.59
N HIS A 328 23.28 -21.40 -1.53
CA HIS A 328 24.58 -21.18 -0.89
C HIS A 328 25.15 -22.45 -0.27
N PHE A 329 24.33 -23.20 0.48
CA PHE A 329 24.73 -24.46 1.11
C PHE A 329 25.01 -25.56 0.08
N LEU A 330 24.21 -25.67 -0.96
CA LEU A 330 24.48 -26.56 -2.08
C LEU A 330 25.81 -26.21 -2.76
N GLY A 331 26.06 -24.93 -3.01
CA GLY A 331 27.33 -24.46 -3.56
C GLY A 331 28.52 -24.85 -2.68
N ARG A 332 28.41 -24.72 -1.36
CA ARG A 332 29.46 -25.15 -0.42
C ARG A 332 29.72 -26.66 -0.48
N ASN A 333 28.68 -27.48 -0.54
CA ASN A 333 28.81 -28.93 -0.68
C ASN A 333 29.49 -29.33 -1.99
N LEU A 334 29.27 -28.57 -3.06
CA LEU A 334 29.90 -28.78 -4.37
C LEU A 334 31.29 -28.12 -4.50
N GLY A 335 31.83 -27.50 -3.45
CA GLY A 335 33.09 -26.75 -3.51
C GLY A 335 33.04 -25.50 -4.41
N ARG A 336 31.84 -25.00 -4.74
CA ARG A 336 31.63 -23.85 -5.62
C ARG A 336 31.42 -22.55 -4.83
N ALA A 337 31.92 -21.45 -5.39
CA ALA A 337 31.68 -20.12 -4.85
C ALA A 337 30.23 -19.66 -5.06
N ASN A 338 29.66 -18.96 -4.08
CA ASN A 338 28.32 -18.39 -4.17
C ASN A 338 28.33 -17.07 -4.97
N ASP A 339 27.58 -17.03 -6.08
CA ASP A 339 27.28 -15.80 -6.81
C ASP A 339 25.87 -15.31 -6.46
N ALA A 340 25.80 -14.30 -5.60
CA ALA A 340 24.53 -13.80 -5.05
C ALA A 340 23.55 -13.29 -6.12
N LEU A 341 24.03 -12.77 -7.25
CA LEU A 341 23.18 -12.37 -8.37
C LEU A 341 22.53 -13.58 -9.05
N SER A 342 23.27 -14.67 -9.22
CA SER A 342 22.73 -15.92 -9.78
C SER A 342 21.74 -16.58 -8.82
N SER A 343 22.00 -16.58 -7.50
CA SER A 343 21.03 -17.11 -6.53
C SER A 343 19.78 -16.25 -6.40
N LEU A 344 19.89 -14.91 -6.48
CA LEU A 344 18.74 -14.02 -6.57
C LEU A 344 17.93 -14.28 -7.86
N SER A 345 18.62 -14.48 -8.99
CA SER A 345 17.97 -14.78 -10.27
C SER A 345 17.25 -16.13 -10.25
N LEU A 346 17.86 -17.15 -9.61
CA LEU A 346 17.21 -18.45 -9.42
C LEU A 346 15.96 -18.33 -8.53
N ALA A 347 16.06 -17.59 -7.43
CA ALA A 347 14.91 -17.34 -6.56
C ALA A 347 13.78 -16.61 -7.32
N LEU A 348 14.11 -15.61 -8.15
CA LEU A 348 13.14 -14.90 -9.00
C LEU A 348 12.47 -15.85 -9.99
N LEU A 349 13.27 -16.64 -10.68
CA LEU A 349 12.82 -17.63 -11.66
C LEU A 349 11.85 -18.64 -11.04
N MET A 350 12.24 -19.27 -9.92
CA MET A 350 11.42 -20.28 -9.24
C MET A 350 10.08 -19.71 -8.76
N LEU A 351 10.12 -18.50 -8.20
CA LEU A 351 8.95 -17.88 -7.60
C LEU A 351 7.93 -17.41 -8.65
N LEU A 352 8.37 -16.80 -9.75
CA LEU A 352 7.46 -16.35 -10.82
C LEU A 352 6.88 -17.53 -11.61
N LEU A 353 7.69 -18.56 -11.90
CA LEU A 353 7.19 -19.78 -12.53
C LEU A 353 6.18 -20.54 -11.65
N TYR A 354 6.32 -20.47 -10.33
CA TYR A 354 5.36 -21.07 -9.40
C TYR A 354 4.09 -20.21 -9.26
N LYS A 355 4.23 -18.88 -9.22
CA LYS A 355 3.14 -17.95 -8.97
C LYS A 355 3.34 -16.63 -9.73
N PRO A 356 2.89 -16.54 -10.99
CA PRO A 356 3.19 -15.41 -11.87
C PRO A 356 2.53 -14.09 -11.41
N LEU A 357 1.36 -14.17 -10.76
CA LEU A 357 0.68 -12.98 -10.22
C LEU A 357 1.42 -12.36 -9.02
N MET A 358 2.49 -12.96 -8.51
CA MET A 358 3.24 -12.38 -7.40
C MET A 358 3.92 -11.05 -7.77
N LEU A 359 4.00 -10.71 -9.07
CA LEU A 359 4.39 -9.38 -9.53
C LEU A 359 3.53 -8.25 -8.96
N TYR A 360 2.27 -8.50 -8.58
CA TYR A 360 1.42 -7.48 -7.93
C TYR A 360 1.74 -7.29 -6.44
N SER A 361 2.52 -8.18 -5.82
CA SER A 361 2.86 -8.08 -4.39
C SER A 361 3.96 -7.02 -4.17
N THR A 362 3.63 -5.97 -3.41
CA THR A 362 4.58 -4.92 -3.02
C THR A 362 5.76 -5.49 -2.23
N GLY A 363 5.51 -6.45 -1.34
CA GLY A 363 6.56 -7.13 -0.57
C GLY A 363 7.56 -7.86 -1.47
N PHE A 364 7.09 -8.52 -2.53
CA PHE A 364 7.95 -9.15 -3.52
C PHE A 364 8.77 -8.11 -4.30
N GLN A 365 8.11 -7.08 -4.85
CA GLN A 365 8.75 -6.01 -5.61
C GLN A 365 9.87 -5.33 -4.80
N CYS A 366 9.58 -4.90 -3.58
CA CYS A 366 10.54 -4.25 -2.69
C CYS A 366 11.72 -5.18 -2.36
N SER A 367 11.46 -6.45 -2.05
CA SER A 367 12.48 -7.43 -1.64
C SER A 367 13.49 -7.72 -2.76
N PHE A 368 13.00 -7.96 -3.98
CA PHE A 368 13.85 -8.23 -5.14
C PHE A 368 14.57 -6.98 -5.63
N PHE A 369 13.88 -5.84 -5.74
CA PHE A 369 14.48 -4.59 -6.21
C PHE A 369 15.59 -4.10 -5.27
N THR A 370 15.32 -4.09 -3.97
CA THR A 370 16.28 -3.64 -2.95
C THR A 370 17.56 -4.48 -2.97
N LEU A 371 17.43 -5.81 -3.05
CA LEU A 371 18.60 -6.69 -3.14
C LEU A 371 19.31 -6.63 -4.48
N PHE A 372 18.57 -6.54 -5.59
CA PHE A 372 19.17 -6.35 -6.90
C PHE A 372 20.03 -5.07 -6.92
N LEU A 373 19.49 -3.96 -6.41
CA LEU A 373 20.20 -2.70 -6.28
C LEU A 373 21.44 -2.83 -5.39
N LEU A 374 21.31 -3.44 -4.21
CA LEU A 374 22.43 -3.69 -3.30
C LEU A 374 23.55 -4.50 -3.98
N LEU A 375 23.20 -5.58 -4.68
CA LEU A 375 24.14 -6.42 -5.40
C LEU A 375 24.77 -5.69 -6.60
N LEU A 376 23.99 -4.90 -7.34
CA LEU A 376 24.47 -4.07 -8.44
C LEU A 376 25.50 -3.04 -7.99
N LEU A 377 25.25 -2.39 -6.86
CA LEU A 377 26.16 -1.42 -6.23
C LEU A 377 27.40 -2.11 -5.65
N SER A 378 27.29 -3.36 -5.19
CA SER A 378 28.45 -4.13 -4.71
C SER A 378 29.48 -4.39 -5.82
N GLU A 379 28.99 -4.54 -7.07
CA GLU A 379 29.78 -4.76 -8.28
C GLU A 379 30.37 -3.48 -8.90
N ARG A 380 30.18 -2.31 -8.26
CA ARG A 380 30.72 -1.02 -8.77
C ARG A 380 32.25 -1.01 -8.91
N ARG A 381 32.80 -0.21 -9.84
CA ARG A 381 34.27 -0.08 -10.07
C ARG A 381 35.04 0.25 -8.80
N GLY A 382 36.26 -0.29 -8.65
CA GLY A 382 37.05 -0.21 -7.42
C GLY A 382 36.76 -1.32 -6.43
N LYS A 383 36.02 -2.37 -6.84
CA LYS A 383 35.70 -3.56 -6.05
C LYS A 383 36.94 -4.15 -5.38
N GLU A 384 38.04 -4.29 -6.12
CA GLU A 384 39.30 -4.81 -5.57
C GLU A 384 39.90 -3.91 -4.50
N LYS A 385 39.96 -2.59 -4.74
CA LYS A 385 40.44 -1.61 -3.76
C LYS A 385 39.58 -1.62 -2.49
N ARG A 386 38.25 -1.63 -2.63
CA ARG A 386 37.31 -1.73 -1.50
C ARG A 386 37.46 -3.06 -0.75
N LYS A 387 37.59 -4.18 -1.47
CA LYS A 387 37.85 -5.50 -0.88
C LYS A 387 39.18 -5.52 -0.14
N LYS A 388 40.23 -4.88 -0.65
CA LYS A 388 41.54 -4.75 0.04
C LYS A 388 41.39 -3.97 1.35
N VAL A 389 40.75 -2.80 1.33
CA VAL A 389 40.48 -2.00 2.54
C VAL A 389 39.64 -2.79 3.55
N SER A 390 38.56 -3.43 3.11
CA SER A 390 37.71 -4.26 3.98
C SER A 390 38.45 -5.47 4.57
N LYS A 391 39.32 -6.14 3.80
CA LYS A 391 40.16 -7.24 4.31
C LYS A 391 41.18 -6.75 5.34
N GLN A 392 41.80 -5.59 5.10
CA GLN A 392 42.74 -4.98 6.04
C GLN A 392 42.05 -4.58 7.35
N TRP A 393 40.84 -4.00 7.26
CA TRP A 393 39.98 -3.68 8.39
C TRP A 393 39.65 -4.93 9.22
N GLU A 394 39.14 -5.99 8.59
CA GLU A 394 38.82 -7.24 9.28
C GLU A 394 40.04 -7.89 9.93
N LYS A 395 41.20 -7.84 9.26
CA LYS A 395 42.46 -8.34 9.83
C LYS A 395 42.90 -7.53 11.04
N ALA A 396 42.78 -6.21 11.00
CA ALA A 396 43.11 -5.31 12.12
C ALA A 396 42.15 -5.52 13.30
N LYS A 397 40.83 -5.66 13.04
CA LYS A 397 39.81 -5.96 14.04
C LYS A 397 40.07 -7.29 14.75
N ARG A 398 40.31 -8.36 13.98
CA ARG A 398 40.64 -9.70 14.54
C ARG A 398 41.91 -9.69 15.38
N LYS A 399 42.92 -8.92 14.97
CA LYS A 399 44.20 -8.77 15.70
C LYS A 399 44.15 -7.69 16.80
N LYS A 400 42.98 -7.10 17.10
CA LYS A 400 42.78 -6.01 18.08
C LYS A 400 43.76 -4.82 17.90
N GLN A 401 44.16 -4.50 16.67
CA GLN A 401 45.13 -3.42 16.37
C GLN A 401 44.45 -2.05 16.27
N MET A 402 44.24 -1.37 17.41
CA MET A 402 43.53 -0.08 17.49
C MET A 402 44.15 1.02 16.61
N GLY A 403 45.47 1.24 16.64
CA GLY A 403 46.10 2.29 15.82
C GLY A 403 45.88 2.12 14.31
N ARG A 404 45.90 0.87 13.83
CA ARG A 404 45.63 0.55 12.42
C ARG A 404 44.16 0.72 12.04
N LEU A 405 43.24 0.47 12.99
CA LEU A 405 41.82 0.77 12.81
C LEU A 405 41.60 2.27 12.66
N CYS A 406 42.21 3.11 13.51
CA CYS A 406 42.09 4.56 13.41
C CYS A 406 42.55 5.10 12.04
N ILE A 407 43.65 4.57 11.49
CA ILE A 407 44.17 4.95 10.16
C ILE A 407 43.20 4.52 9.04
N LEU A 408 42.58 3.35 9.15
CA LEU A 408 41.68 2.81 8.12
C LEU A 408 40.24 3.34 8.23
N LEU A 409 39.85 3.88 9.38
CA LEU A 409 38.47 4.29 9.71
C LEU A 409 37.92 5.33 8.72
N PRO A 410 38.62 6.43 8.38
CA PRO A 410 38.10 7.41 7.42
C PRO A 410 37.85 6.81 6.04
N ALA A 411 38.76 5.96 5.57
CA ALA A 411 38.62 5.30 4.27
C ALA A 411 37.46 4.29 4.26
N PHE A 412 37.26 3.57 5.36
CA PHE A 412 36.16 2.62 5.54
C PHE A 412 34.81 3.32 5.60
N LEU A 413 34.68 4.35 6.46
CA LEU A 413 33.46 5.15 6.61
C LEU A 413 33.08 5.84 5.29
N ARG A 414 34.04 6.47 4.60
CA ARG A 414 33.77 7.11 3.30
C ARG A 414 33.20 6.15 2.27
N GLU A 415 33.75 4.93 2.16
CA GLU A 415 33.25 3.95 1.20
C GLU A 415 31.87 3.40 1.56
N LYS A 416 31.58 3.26 2.86
CA LYS A 416 30.26 2.85 3.36
C LYS A 416 29.22 3.96 3.17
N ALA A 417 29.57 5.21 3.47
CA ALA A 417 28.72 6.36 3.24
C ALA A 417 28.34 6.49 1.76
N ILE A 418 29.31 6.43 0.83
CA ILE A 418 29.02 6.46 -0.62
C ILE A 418 28.09 5.31 -1.03
N ALA A 419 28.32 4.09 -0.52
CA ALA A 419 27.45 2.96 -0.83
C ALA A 419 26.03 3.16 -0.32
N LEU A 420 25.89 3.69 0.90
CA LEU A 420 24.60 4.00 1.52
C LEU A 420 23.86 5.09 0.75
N SER A 421 24.53 6.20 0.41
CA SER A 421 23.92 7.29 -0.37
C SER A 421 23.44 6.81 -1.73
N LEU A 422 24.26 6.06 -2.48
CA LEU A 422 23.86 5.51 -3.79
C LEU A 422 22.72 4.49 -3.68
N PHE A 423 22.67 3.75 -2.57
CA PHE A 423 21.60 2.79 -2.31
C PHE A 423 20.26 3.51 -2.08
N TYR A 424 20.22 4.52 -1.21
CA TYR A 424 19.01 5.32 -0.99
C TYR A 424 18.59 6.12 -2.23
N LEU A 425 19.55 6.60 -3.01
CA LEU A 425 19.29 7.25 -4.29
C LEU A 425 18.65 6.27 -5.28
N GLY A 426 19.13 5.03 -5.36
CA GLY A 426 18.49 4.01 -6.19
C GLY A 426 17.11 3.58 -5.68
N LEU A 427 16.84 3.68 -4.36
CA LEU A 427 15.53 3.42 -3.76
C LEU A 427 14.55 4.59 -3.88
N PHE A 428 15.01 5.79 -4.20
CA PHE A 428 14.18 7.01 -4.23
C PHE A 428 12.89 6.86 -5.05
N PRO A 429 12.88 6.27 -6.26
CA PRO A 429 11.64 6.08 -7.01
C PRO A 429 10.69 5.08 -6.36
N LEU A 430 11.20 4.10 -5.63
CA LEU A 430 10.38 3.13 -4.90
C LEU A 430 9.64 3.82 -3.75
N PHE A 431 10.32 4.69 -3.00
CA PHE A 431 9.71 5.53 -1.96
C PHE A 431 8.62 6.43 -2.54
N SER A 432 8.89 7.10 -3.68
CA SER A 432 7.92 7.95 -4.35
C SER A 432 6.70 7.18 -4.87
N LEU A 433 6.87 5.99 -5.45
CA LEU A 433 5.76 5.23 -6.04
C LEU A 433 4.90 4.48 -5.02
N LEU A 434 5.48 4.04 -3.88
CA LEU A 434 4.77 3.19 -2.93
C LEU A 434 4.38 3.91 -1.64
N GLN A 435 5.23 4.81 -1.12
CA GLN A 435 5.02 5.50 0.15
C GLN A 435 4.73 6.99 -0.01
N TYR A 436 4.93 7.54 -1.21
CA TYR A 436 4.78 8.97 -1.57
C TYR A 436 5.62 9.93 -0.72
N SER A 437 6.47 9.41 0.16
CA SER A 437 7.24 10.13 1.16
C SER A 437 8.60 9.46 1.33
N PHE A 438 9.60 10.27 1.66
CA PHE A 438 10.96 9.81 1.92
C PHE A 438 11.32 10.02 3.39
N PRO A 439 11.57 8.94 4.15
CA PRO A 439 11.99 9.05 5.55
C PRO A 439 13.45 9.48 5.62
N LEU A 440 13.69 10.77 5.92
CA LEU A 440 15.00 11.41 5.78
C LEU A 440 16.06 10.78 6.68
N TYR A 441 15.66 10.39 7.89
CA TYR A 441 16.55 9.82 8.91
C TYR A 441 16.67 8.29 8.83
N ALA A 442 15.91 7.62 7.95
CA ALA A 442 15.99 6.17 7.77
C ALA A 442 17.41 5.64 7.48
N PRO A 443 18.28 6.30 6.67
CA PRO A 443 19.65 5.84 6.46
C PRO A 443 20.47 5.80 7.76
N LEU A 444 20.27 6.79 8.64
CA LEU A 444 20.97 6.88 9.93
C LEU A 444 20.44 5.83 10.90
N LEU A 445 19.11 5.68 10.98
CA LEU A 445 18.46 4.65 11.79
C LEU A 445 18.91 3.25 11.35
N ASN A 446 18.91 2.96 10.06
CA ASN A 446 19.37 1.66 9.56
C ASN A 446 20.86 1.41 9.78
N LEU A 447 21.69 2.47 9.87
CA LEU A 447 23.08 2.34 10.24
C LEU A 447 23.26 2.00 11.73
N LEU A 448 22.40 2.56 12.60
CA LEU A 448 22.45 2.39 14.05
C LEU A 448 21.77 1.10 14.53
N LEU A 449 20.55 0.86 14.05
CA LEU A 449 19.62 -0.15 14.56
C LEU A 449 19.81 -1.52 13.91
N LEU A 450 20.08 -1.58 12.61
CA LEU A 450 20.22 -2.86 11.89
C LEU A 450 21.36 -3.74 12.43
N PRO A 451 22.54 -3.21 12.84
CA PRO A 451 23.59 -4.00 13.48
C PRO A 451 23.21 -4.56 14.86
N LEU A 452 22.17 -4.05 15.51
CA LEU A 452 21.67 -4.52 16.81
C LEU A 452 20.69 -5.69 16.65
N LEU A 453 20.13 -5.89 15.46
CA LEU A 453 19.20 -6.98 15.17
C LEU A 453 19.73 -8.39 15.51
N PRO A 454 21.01 -8.77 15.22
CA PRO A 454 21.58 -10.01 15.71
C PRO A 454 21.50 -10.17 17.23
N LEU A 455 21.73 -9.08 17.97
CA LEU A 455 21.69 -9.08 19.42
C LEU A 455 20.26 -9.27 19.93
N LEU A 456 19.26 -8.63 19.29
CA LEU A 456 17.84 -8.86 19.59
C LEU A 456 17.47 -10.34 19.45
N PHE A 457 17.91 -10.99 18.35
CA PHE A 457 17.68 -12.42 18.14
C PHE A 457 18.36 -13.29 19.18
N VAL A 458 19.63 -13.02 19.51
CA VAL A 458 20.36 -13.81 20.51
C VAL A 458 19.71 -13.69 21.88
N LEU A 459 19.41 -12.47 22.35
CA LEU A 459 18.79 -12.25 23.66
C LEU A 459 17.39 -12.89 23.74
N GLY A 460 16.56 -12.75 22.69
CA GLY A 460 15.22 -13.33 22.67
C GLY A 460 15.20 -14.86 22.56
N ILE A 461 16.09 -15.45 21.76
CA ILE A 461 16.24 -16.91 21.73
C ILE A 461 16.77 -17.43 23.08
N SER A 462 17.72 -16.72 23.69
CA SER A 462 18.23 -17.07 25.02
C SER A 462 17.16 -16.99 26.09
N SER A 463 16.31 -15.94 26.11
CA SER A 463 15.21 -15.85 27.09
C SER A 463 14.25 -17.03 26.95
N LEU A 464 13.84 -17.37 25.73
CA LEU A 464 12.95 -18.51 25.47
C LEU A 464 13.59 -19.85 25.83
N PHE A 465 14.87 -20.02 25.53
CA PHE A 465 15.62 -21.24 25.84
C PHE A 465 15.73 -21.48 27.35
N PHE A 466 16.11 -20.45 28.12
CA PHE A 466 16.25 -20.56 29.57
C PHE A 466 14.90 -20.68 30.28
N LEU A 467 13.80 -20.13 29.73
CA LEU A 467 12.45 -20.36 30.25
C LEU A 467 12.10 -21.85 30.33
N HIS A 468 12.53 -22.64 29.34
CA HIS A 468 12.23 -24.08 29.27
C HIS A 468 13.31 -24.96 29.92
N CYS A 469 14.43 -24.37 30.37
CA CYS A 469 15.56 -25.11 30.93
C CYS A 469 15.54 -25.09 32.47
N GLY A 470 14.62 -25.84 33.09
CA GLY A 470 14.59 -26.09 34.54
C GLY A 470 14.75 -24.83 35.40
N HIS A 471 15.42 -24.94 36.56
CA HIS A 471 15.65 -23.87 37.55
C HIS A 471 16.46 -22.63 37.07
N THR A 472 16.41 -22.26 35.78
CA THR A 472 17.11 -21.11 35.18
C THR A 472 16.21 -19.92 34.86
N GLU A 473 15.03 -19.81 35.51
CA GLU A 473 14.10 -18.69 35.36
C GLU A 473 14.77 -17.33 35.54
N VAL A 474 15.70 -17.21 36.50
CA VAL A 474 16.47 -15.98 36.74
C VAL A 474 17.27 -15.56 35.50
N LEU A 475 17.86 -16.51 34.77
CA LEU A 475 18.58 -16.23 33.52
C LEU A 475 17.60 -15.80 32.42
N SER A 476 16.43 -16.47 32.33
CA SER A 476 15.38 -16.08 31.38
C SER A 476 14.97 -14.61 31.58
N VAL A 477 14.67 -14.24 32.82
CA VAL A 477 14.31 -12.85 33.20
C VAL A 477 15.46 -11.89 32.93
N PHE A 478 16.72 -12.27 33.17
CA PHE A 478 17.88 -11.43 32.87
C PHE A 478 18.00 -11.13 31.36
N PHE A 479 17.90 -12.16 30.51
CA PHE A 479 17.94 -11.98 29.06
C PHE A 479 16.72 -11.19 28.54
N ALA A 480 15.52 -11.48 29.07
CA ALA A 480 14.30 -10.75 28.72
C ALA A 480 14.37 -9.28 29.12
N SER A 481 14.84 -8.97 30.34
CA SER A 481 15.03 -7.59 30.82
C SER A 481 16.07 -6.84 29.99
N SER A 482 17.15 -7.51 29.60
CA SER A 482 18.20 -6.94 28.73
C SER A 482 17.64 -6.64 27.34
N LEU A 483 16.84 -7.54 26.77
CA LEU A 483 16.16 -7.32 25.50
C LEU A 483 15.15 -6.18 25.59
N SER A 484 14.34 -6.15 26.66
CA SER A 484 13.36 -5.10 26.91
C SER A 484 14.01 -3.72 27.02
N PHE A 485 15.15 -3.62 27.71
CA PHE A 485 15.94 -2.39 27.74
C PHE A 485 16.41 -1.96 26.34
N LEU A 486 16.92 -2.90 25.54
CA LEU A 486 17.35 -2.62 24.18
C LEU A 486 16.19 -2.20 23.27
N LEU A 487 15.01 -2.82 23.41
CA LEU A 487 13.80 -2.45 22.67
C LEU A 487 13.31 -1.04 23.05
N ARG A 488 13.43 -0.64 24.32
CA ARG A 488 13.15 0.75 24.74
C ARG A 488 14.08 1.76 24.08
N ILE A 489 15.38 1.45 23.97
CA ILE A 489 16.33 2.28 23.20
C ILE A 489 15.93 2.33 21.73
N PHE A 490 15.52 1.19 21.17
CA PHE A 490 15.07 1.06 19.79
C PHE A 490 13.89 2.01 19.52
N HIS A 491 12.84 1.92 20.34
CA HIS A 491 11.68 2.78 20.27
C HIS A 491 12.04 4.25 20.45
N ALA A 492 12.83 4.60 21.48
CA ALA A 492 13.26 5.97 21.73
C ALA A 492 14.04 6.59 20.55
N CYS A 493 14.90 5.82 19.88
CA CYS A 493 15.61 6.28 18.68
C CYS A 493 14.64 6.59 17.54
N ILE A 494 13.61 5.76 17.36
CA ILE A 494 12.61 5.94 16.31
C ILE A 494 11.77 7.18 16.62
N SER A 495 11.17 7.25 17.81
CA SER A 495 10.34 8.40 18.23
C SER A 495 11.13 9.70 18.12
N PHE A 496 12.39 9.72 18.61
CA PHE A 496 13.27 10.88 18.47
C PHE A 496 13.52 11.27 17.01
N SER A 497 13.71 10.31 16.11
CA SER A 497 13.92 10.62 14.70
C SER A 497 12.71 11.27 14.04
N LEU A 498 11.50 10.97 14.54
CA LEU A 498 10.25 11.52 14.01
C LEU A 498 9.95 12.92 14.53
N THR A 499 10.51 13.31 15.69
CA THR A 499 10.39 14.70 16.20
C THR A 499 11.29 15.69 15.46
N LEU A 500 12.36 15.20 14.81
CA LEU A 500 13.31 16.02 14.07
C LEU A 500 12.64 16.72 12.87
N PRO A 501 13.13 17.91 12.48
CA PRO A 501 12.57 18.64 11.35
C PRO A 501 12.69 17.83 10.06
N HIS A 502 11.63 17.85 9.26
CA HIS A 502 11.56 17.12 7.98
C HIS A 502 11.80 15.60 8.09
N ALA A 503 11.42 14.98 9.21
CA ALA A 503 11.52 13.53 9.41
C ALA A 503 11.01 12.74 8.21
N THR A 504 9.89 13.18 7.64
CA THR A 504 9.38 12.71 6.36
C THR A 504 9.38 13.86 5.34
N VAL A 505 9.97 13.61 4.17
CA VAL A 505 9.95 14.55 3.04
C VAL A 505 8.89 14.09 2.05
N LEU A 506 7.87 14.91 1.84
CA LEU A 506 6.81 14.58 0.89
C LEU A 506 7.31 14.64 -0.55
N LEU A 507 7.33 13.47 -1.21
CA LEU A 507 7.77 13.30 -2.59
C LEU A 507 6.60 13.43 -3.57
N GLY A 508 5.44 12.84 -3.26
CA GLY A 508 4.37 12.61 -4.22
C GLY A 508 4.65 11.40 -5.13
N LYS A 509 3.65 11.01 -5.92
CA LYS A 509 3.72 9.88 -6.86
C LYS A 509 4.40 10.30 -8.15
N MET A 510 5.60 9.76 -8.40
CA MET A 510 6.30 9.98 -9.67
C MET A 510 5.50 9.43 -10.85
N SER A 511 5.35 10.23 -11.90
CA SER A 511 4.82 9.72 -13.16
C SER A 511 5.80 8.71 -13.78
N LEU A 512 5.27 7.76 -14.54
CA LEU A 512 6.08 6.70 -15.13
C LEU A 512 7.17 7.27 -16.08
N PHE A 513 6.89 8.41 -16.73
CA PHE A 513 7.88 9.12 -17.55
C PHE A 513 9.06 9.66 -16.72
N ARG A 514 8.79 10.35 -15.61
CA ARG A 514 9.84 10.88 -14.72
C ARG A 514 10.61 9.76 -14.05
N PHE A 515 9.93 8.67 -13.72
CA PHE A 515 10.56 7.43 -13.25
C PHE A 515 11.57 6.89 -14.27
N THR A 516 11.19 6.75 -15.54
CA THR A 516 12.10 6.28 -16.60
C THR A 516 13.29 7.22 -16.79
N LEU A 517 13.05 8.54 -16.81
CA LEU A 517 14.11 9.54 -16.94
C LEU A 517 15.09 9.49 -15.76
N TYR A 518 14.57 9.34 -14.54
CA TYR A 518 15.37 9.19 -13.33
C TYR A 518 16.29 7.97 -13.42
N PHE A 519 15.75 6.81 -13.78
CA PHE A 519 16.54 5.59 -13.92
C PHE A 519 17.58 5.69 -15.03
N LEU A 520 17.26 6.33 -16.16
CA LEU A 520 18.23 6.54 -17.24
C LEU A 520 19.40 7.41 -16.75
N PHE A 521 19.11 8.48 -16.01
CA PHE A 521 20.14 9.37 -15.48
C PHE A 521 20.96 8.70 -14.36
N PHE A 522 20.31 7.99 -13.43
CA PHE A 522 20.97 7.19 -12.40
C PHE A 522 21.87 6.10 -13.02
N TYR A 523 21.40 5.43 -14.08
CA TYR A 523 22.16 4.43 -14.80
C TYR A 523 23.34 5.03 -15.58
N ALA A 524 23.19 6.22 -16.16
CA ALA A 524 24.28 6.96 -16.79
C ALA A 524 25.40 7.29 -15.78
N LEU A 525 25.05 7.74 -14.57
CA LEU A 525 26.01 7.95 -13.47
C LEU A 525 26.74 6.65 -13.09
N TYR A 526 26.01 5.53 -13.02
CA TYR A 526 26.60 4.23 -12.73
C TYR A 526 27.58 3.78 -13.84
N LEU A 527 27.22 3.97 -15.12
CA LEU A 527 28.01 3.54 -16.27
C LEU A 527 29.21 4.42 -16.59
N TYR A 528 29.15 5.73 -16.37
CA TYR A 528 30.26 6.65 -16.65
C TYR A 528 31.55 6.19 -15.97
N ARG A 529 31.43 5.58 -14.79
CA ARG A 529 32.58 5.05 -14.06
C ARG A 529 33.19 3.79 -14.70
N ARG A 530 32.51 3.08 -15.61
CA ARG A 530 32.89 1.73 -16.10
C ARG A 530 33.81 1.73 -17.33
N LYS A 531 33.82 2.76 -18.18
CA LYS A 531 34.67 2.79 -19.39
C LYS A 531 35.69 3.94 -19.31
N ASN A 532 36.98 3.61 -19.28
CA ASN A 532 38.06 4.59 -19.56
C ASN A 532 38.05 5.08 -21.02
N SER A 533 37.17 4.54 -21.89
CA SER A 533 37.21 4.78 -23.34
C SER A 533 36.15 5.78 -23.87
N LEU A 534 35.25 6.28 -23.02
CA LEU A 534 34.42 7.46 -23.35
C LEU A 534 35.15 8.70 -22.83
N SER A 535 36.17 9.12 -23.59
CA SER A 535 37.00 10.31 -23.38
C SER A 535 36.25 11.65 -23.52
N LEU A 536 34.92 11.62 -23.70
CA LEU A 536 34.16 12.81 -24.10
C LEU A 536 33.87 13.78 -22.95
N PHE A 537 34.04 13.39 -21.67
CA PHE A 537 33.72 14.28 -20.55
C PHE A 537 34.84 14.32 -19.49
N PRO A 538 35.37 15.51 -19.16
CA PRO A 538 36.46 15.65 -18.18
C PRO A 538 36.01 15.23 -16.77
N LYS A 539 36.95 14.70 -15.96
CA LYS A 539 36.70 14.23 -14.57
C LYS A 539 36.04 15.30 -13.67
N ASN A 540 36.23 16.57 -13.99
CA ASN A 540 35.62 17.71 -13.28
C ASN A 540 34.12 17.82 -13.58
N LEU A 541 33.71 17.57 -14.83
CA LEU A 541 32.30 17.58 -15.21
C LEU A 541 31.54 16.43 -14.53
N PHE A 542 32.15 15.25 -14.37
CA PHE A 542 31.52 14.16 -13.62
C PHE A 542 31.36 14.45 -12.13
N ARG A 543 32.35 15.09 -11.50
CA ARG A 543 32.20 15.55 -10.10
C ARG A 543 31.06 16.55 -9.98
N LEU A 544 30.95 17.46 -10.95
CA LEU A 544 29.83 18.39 -11.07
C LEU A 544 28.51 17.62 -11.25
N PHE A 545 28.42 16.63 -12.16
CA PHE A 545 27.23 15.80 -12.37
C PHE A 545 26.78 15.02 -11.13
N VAL A 546 27.71 14.43 -10.37
CA VAL A 546 27.39 13.71 -9.11
C VAL A 546 26.86 14.69 -8.05
N LEU A 547 27.38 15.91 -8.02
CA LEU A 547 26.96 16.97 -7.09
C LEU A 547 25.62 17.60 -7.52
N LEU A 548 25.37 17.69 -8.83
CA LEU A 548 24.12 18.19 -9.41
C LEU A 548 22.97 17.16 -9.37
N PHE A 549 23.25 15.86 -9.29
CA PHE A 549 22.19 14.84 -9.28
C PHE A 549 21.23 15.01 -8.09
N PRO A 550 21.68 15.15 -6.83
CA PRO A 550 20.77 15.47 -5.73
C PRO A 550 19.99 16.76 -5.96
N LEU A 551 20.62 17.76 -6.59
CA LEU A 551 20.00 19.05 -6.92
C LEU A 551 18.92 18.91 -8.00
N SER A 552 19.00 17.88 -8.86
CA SER A 552 18.00 17.56 -9.88
C SER A 552 16.79 16.80 -9.34
N LEU A 553 16.82 16.28 -8.10
CA LEU A 553 15.72 15.50 -7.51
C LEU A 553 14.35 16.17 -7.61
N PRO A 554 14.20 17.49 -7.34
CA PRO A 554 12.91 18.17 -7.45
C PRO A 554 12.30 18.11 -8.86
N LEU A 555 13.10 18.00 -9.92
CA LEU A 555 12.62 17.93 -11.31
C LEU A 555 11.83 16.64 -11.60
N TYR A 556 12.09 15.59 -10.83
CA TYR A 556 11.42 14.30 -10.99
C TYR A 556 10.15 14.18 -10.14
N LEU A 557 9.97 15.04 -9.15
CA LEU A 557 8.79 15.05 -8.28
C LEU A 557 7.61 15.75 -8.96
N PRO A 558 6.35 15.38 -8.65
CA PRO A 558 5.16 16.07 -9.14
C PRO A 558 5.27 17.59 -8.96
N PHE A 559 4.97 18.31 -10.04
CA PHE A 559 4.83 19.76 -9.99
C PHE A 559 3.42 20.10 -9.58
N SER A 560 3.26 21.23 -8.90
CA SER A 560 1.95 21.79 -8.63
C SER A 560 1.25 22.12 -9.95
N PRO A 561 -0.06 21.87 -10.07
CA PRO A 561 -0.76 21.95 -11.35
C PRO A 561 -0.82 23.39 -11.84
N SER A 562 -0.52 23.58 -13.13
CA SER A 562 -0.60 24.89 -13.78
C SER A 562 -2.03 25.29 -14.10
N LYS A 563 -2.90 24.33 -14.41
CA LYS A 563 -4.35 24.49 -14.55
C LYS A 563 -5.04 24.33 -13.20
N ALA A 564 -6.27 24.81 -13.08
CA ALA A 564 -7.10 24.53 -11.90
C ALA A 564 -7.64 23.10 -12.00
N GLU A 565 -7.59 22.37 -10.89
CA GLU A 565 -8.03 20.99 -10.78
C GLU A 565 -9.11 20.90 -9.71
N ILE A 566 -10.28 20.36 -10.06
CA ILE A 566 -11.35 20.01 -9.13
C ILE A 566 -11.49 18.50 -9.15
N THR A 567 -11.20 17.87 -8.03
CA THR A 567 -11.32 16.42 -7.86
C THR A 567 -12.53 16.12 -7.00
N ALA A 568 -13.47 15.34 -7.53
CA ALA A 568 -14.46 14.64 -6.73
C ALA A 568 -13.89 13.27 -6.35
N LEU A 569 -13.59 13.08 -5.08
CA LEU A 569 -13.06 11.81 -4.57
C LEU A 569 -14.17 10.77 -4.48
N TYR A 570 -13.82 9.51 -4.74
CA TYR A 570 -14.68 8.40 -4.35
C TYR A 570 -14.51 8.15 -2.85
N VAL A 571 -15.41 8.71 -2.06
CA VAL A 571 -15.41 8.58 -0.59
C VAL A 571 -16.20 7.37 -0.09
N GLY A 572 -16.78 6.58 -0.99
CA GLY A 572 -17.86 5.66 -0.63
C GLY A 572 -19.16 6.43 -0.46
N GLN A 573 -19.90 6.21 0.62
CA GLN A 573 -21.10 6.98 0.91
C GLN A 573 -20.72 8.30 1.58
N GLY A 574 -20.90 9.42 0.86
CA GLY A 574 -20.63 10.77 1.31
C GLY A 574 -20.19 11.71 0.20
N ASP A 575 -19.67 12.87 0.58
CA ASP A 575 -19.11 13.89 -0.31
C ASP A 575 -17.64 14.17 0.02
N GLY A 576 -16.85 14.40 -1.03
CA GLY A 576 -15.47 14.85 -0.89
C GLY A 576 -14.96 15.50 -2.16
N PHE A 577 -14.71 16.81 -2.06
CA PHE A 577 -14.21 17.61 -3.15
C PHE A 577 -12.91 18.31 -2.77
N LEU A 578 -12.01 18.40 -3.72
CA LEU A 578 -10.73 19.09 -3.56
C LEU A 578 -10.48 19.98 -4.77
N PHE A 579 -10.28 21.26 -4.54
CA PHE A 579 -9.80 22.17 -5.55
C PHE A 579 -8.30 22.45 -5.34
N ARG A 580 -7.56 22.51 -6.45
CA ARG A 580 -6.14 22.84 -6.43
C ARG A 580 -5.74 23.71 -7.61
N LYS A 581 -4.95 24.75 -7.33
CA LYS A 581 -4.19 25.52 -8.33
C LYS A 581 -2.84 25.90 -7.74
N GLY A 582 -1.75 25.43 -8.34
CA GLY A 582 -0.45 25.58 -7.72
C GLY A 582 -0.44 24.97 -6.31
N ASP A 583 -0.01 25.75 -5.33
CA ASP A 583 0.02 25.34 -3.91
C ASP A 583 -1.25 25.75 -3.15
N PHE A 584 -2.18 26.46 -3.79
CA PHE A 584 -3.46 26.79 -3.20
C PHE A 584 -4.39 25.58 -3.30
N VAL A 585 -4.81 25.08 -2.13
CA VAL A 585 -5.72 23.93 -2.00
C VAL A 585 -6.85 24.32 -1.06
N PHE A 586 -8.08 24.04 -1.46
CA PHE A 586 -9.21 24.01 -0.54
C PHE A 586 -10.04 22.77 -0.77
N THR A 587 -10.80 22.40 0.25
CA THR A 587 -11.69 21.25 0.21
C THR A 587 -13.12 21.68 0.52
N ILE A 588 -14.08 20.99 -0.09
CA ILE A 588 -15.50 21.07 0.27
C ILE A 588 -15.91 19.67 0.69
N ASP A 589 -16.37 19.56 1.93
CA ASP A 589 -16.52 18.32 2.67
C ASP A 589 -15.23 17.49 2.63
N ASN A 590 -15.34 16.20 2.92
CA ASN A 590 -14.44 15.07 2.66
C ASN A 590 -14.77 14.02 3.71
N GLY A 591 -15.98 13.49 3.68
CA GLY A 591 -16.49 12.53 4.66
C GLY A 591 -16.91 11.22 4.04
N SER A 592 -17.00 10.20 4.89
CA SER A 592 -17.55 8.89 4.55
C SER A 592 -18.27 8.28 5.74
N SER A 593 -19.51 7.85 5.54
CA SER A 593 -20.25 7.01 6.49
C SER A 593 -19.95 5.51 6.29
N SER A 594 -19.36 5.15 5.15
CA SER A 594 -19.08 3.76 4.77
C SER A 594 -17.67 3.28 5.08
N ASP A 595 -16.70 4.20 5.22
CA ASP A 595 -15.32 3.91 5.64
C ASP A 595 -14.96 4.71 6.89
N LYS A 596 -14.82 3.99 8.02
CA LYS A 596 -14.43 4.58 9.31
C LYS A 596 -13.03 5.16 9.33
N HIS A 597 -12.16 4.73 8.41
CA HIS A 597 -10.77 5.17 8.32
C HIS A 597 -10.51 5.87 6.98
N PHE A 598 -11.52 6.60 6.47
CA PHE A 598 -11.46 7.29 5.19
C PHE A 598 -10.27 8.26 5.12
N ALA A 599 -9.97 8.95 6.23
CA ALA A 599 -8.82 9.83 6.33
C ALA A 599 -7.51 9.08 6.02
N GLU A 600 -7.25 7.96 6.69
CA GLU A 600 -5.98 7.24 6.58
C GLU A 600 -5.88 6.37 5.33
N ASN A 601 -7.00 5.82 4.87
CA ASN A 601 -7.03 4.90 3.74
C ASN A 601 -7.07 5.62 2.39
N THR A 602 -7.67 6.81 2.35
CA THR A 602 -7.99 7.51 1.10
C THR A 602 -7.49 8.96 1.08
N LEU A 603 -7.97 9.82 1.97
CA LEU A 603 -7.70 11.26 1.89
C LEU A 603 -6.21 11.60 2.08
N ILE A 604 -5.57 11.06 3.12
CA ILE A 604 -4.15 11.29 3.41
C ILE A 604 -3.27 10.66 2.31
N PRO A 605 -3.48 9.41 1.86
CA PRO A 605 -2.77 8.86 0.71
C PRO A 605 -2.95 9.68 -0.56
N TYR A 606 -4.15 10.21 -0.83
CA TYR A 606 -4.41 11.10 -1.97
C TYR A 606 -3.60 12.39 -1.87
N CYS A 607 -3.65 13.07 -0.72
CA CYS A 607 -2.86 14.28 -0.46
C CYS A 607 -1.36 13.97 -0.59
N LYS A 608 -0.90 12.84 -0.04
CA LYS A 608 0.51 12.43 -0.12
C LYS A 608 0.92 12.19 -1.58
N ALA A 609 0.14 11.43 -2.36
CA ALA A 609 0.41 11.14 -3.77
C ALA A 609 0.46 12.43 -4.62
N ASN A 610 -0.42 13.38 -4.33
CA ASN A 610 -0.49 14.67 -5.01
C ASN A 610 0.46 15.74 -4.46
N ARG A 611 1.29 15.40 -3.46
CA ARG A 611 2.26 16.30 -2.82
C ARG A 611 1.61 17.52 -2.14
N ILE A 612 0.40 17.36 -1.61
CA ILE A 612 -0.34 18.37 -0.86
C ILE A 612 0.14 18.36 0.60
N ARG A 613 0.56 19.53 1.10
CA ARG A 613 1.03 19.72 2.48
C ARG A 613 0.13 20.61 3.33
N LYS A 614 -0.71 21.40 2.68
CA LYS A 614 -1.47 22.44 3.35
C LYS A 614 -2.82 22.56 2.68
N ILE A 615 -3.88 22.50 3.47
CA ILE A 615 -5.24 22.83 3.06
C ILE A 615 -5.50 24.23 3.59
N ARG A 616 -5.62 25.20 2.67
CA ARG A 616 -5.80 26.60 3.04
C ARG A 616 -7.19 26.83 3.63
N TYR A 617 -8.20 26.20 3.06
CA TYR A 617 -9.58 26.23 3.55
C TYR A 617 -10.17 24.82 3.49
N ALA A 618 -10.68 24.33 4.60
CA ALA A 618 -11.53 23.14 4.67
C ALA A 618 -12.95 23.61 4.95
N LEU A 619 -13.83 23.55 3.95
CA LEU A 619 -15.23 23.91 4.09
C LEU A 619 -16.05 22.65 4.37
N ILE A 620 -16.88 22.69 5.42
CA ILE A 620 -17.85 21.65 5.74
C ILE A 620 -19.24 22.20 5.47
N THR A 621 -20.01 21.51 4.63
CA THR A 621 -21.37 21.93 4.27
C THR A 621 -22.33 21.78 5.43
N HIS A 622 -22.27 20.66 6.17
CA HIS A 622 -23.08 20.41 7.37
C HIS A 622 -22.43 19.34 8.27
N SER A 623 -23.05 19.03 9.42
CA SER A 623 -22.44 18.24 10.50
C SER A 623 -22.34 16.73 10.28
N ASP A 624 -22.95 16.18 9.24
CA ASP A 624 -23.07 14.72 9.11
C ASP A 624 -21.72 14.05 8.83
N ILE A 625 -21.58 12.80 9.28
CA ILE A 625 -20.31 12.08 9.28
C ILE A 625 -19.78 11.80 7.87
N ASP A 626 -20.68 11.65 6.90
CA ASP A 626 -20.37 11.50 5.48
C ASP A 626 -19.96 12.79 4.78
N HIS A 627 -19.85 13.90 5.52
CA HIS A 627 -19.27 15.16 5.09
C HIS A 627 -18.04 15.56 5.93
N THR A 628 -18.04 15.23 7.22
CA THR A 628 -17.02 15.71 8.19
C THR A 628 -15.84 14.75 8.44
N SER A 629 -16.03 13.43 8.28
CA SER A 629 -15.14 12.45 8.91
C SER A 629 -13.67 12.47 8.45
N GLY A 630 -13.39 12.83 7.20
CA GLY A 630 -12.01 12.91 6.71
C GLY A 630 -11.28 14.15 7.22
N ILE A 631 -11.95 15.30 7.32
CA ILE A 631 -11.37 16.51 7.93
C ILE A 631 -11.16 16.28 9.43
N GLN A 632 -12.14 15.68 10.11
CA GLN A 632 -11.99 15.27 11.50
C GLN A 632 -10.78 14.35 11.69
N GLY A 633 -10.63 13.31 10.87
CA GLY A 633 -9.50 12.38 10.97
C GLY A 633 -8.13 13.03 10.74
N ILE A 634 -8.03 14.06 9.88
CA ILE A 634 -6.79 14.85 9.74
C ILE A 634 -6.49 15.62 11.03
N LEU A 635 -7.50 16.25 11.63
CA LEU A 635 -7.34 17.04 12.85
C LEU A 635 -7.02 16.15 14.07
N GLU A 636 -7.63 14.97 14.20
CA GLU A 636 -7.34 14.00 15.26
C GLU A 636 -5.88 13.54 15.24
N GLN A 637 -5.36 13.22 14.05
CA GLN A 637 -4.00 12.69 13.90
C GLN A 637 -2.91 13.72 14.18
N SER A 638 -3.23 15.01 14.00
CA SER A 638 -2.28 16.09 14.24
C SER A 638 -2.04 16.41 15.73
N GLY A 639 -2.92 15.95 16.63
CA GLY A 639 -2.83 16.16 18.07
C GLY A 639 -1.95 15.12 18.80
N LEU A 640 -1.72 13.97 18.17
CA LEU A 640 -0.69 13.00 18.58
C LEU A 640 0.66 13.51 18.06
N ALA A 641 1.76 13.24 18.75
CA ALA A 641 3.09 13.80 18.50
C ALA A 641 3.73 13.42 17.13
N GLU A 642 2.94 13.07 16.12
CA GLU A 642 3.31 12.54 14.82
C GLU A 642 2.84 13.48 13.69
N LYS A 643 3.79 14.26 13.18
CA LYS A 643 3.60 15.22 12.08
C LYS A 643 3.34 14.48 10.77
N ILE A 644 2.08 14.18 10.48
CA ILE A 644 1.63 14.13 9.10
C ILE A 644 1.85 15.54 8.52
N PRO A 645 2.51 15.70 7.37
CA PRO A 645 2.82 17.02 6.82
C PRO A 645 1.59 17.71 6.20
N LEU A 646 0.36 17.39 6.64
CA LEU A 646 -0.89 17.95 6.15
C LEU A 646 -1.51 18.81 7.25
N SER A 647 -1.42 20.13 7.09
CA SER A 647 -2.02 21.09 8.03
C SER A 647 -3.24 21.76 7.42
N ILE A 648 -4.23 22.07 8.25
CA ILE A 648 -5.42 22.84 7.87
C ILE A 648 -5.28 24.25 8.46
N GLU A 649 -5.39 25.28 7.62
CA GLU A 649 -5.26 26.67 8.10
C GLU A 649 -6.57 27.25 8.58
N ASN A 650 -7.65 27.04 7.82
CA ASN A 650 -8.96 27.59 8.10
C ASN A 650 -10.01 26.49 7.97
N LEU A 651 -10.85 26.34 8.98
CA LEU A 651 -12.05 25.51 8.94
C LEU A 651 -13.26 26.42 8.75
N ILE A 652 -13.96 26.28 7.63
CA ILE A 652 -15.20 27.01 7.34
C ILE A 652 -16.38 26.12 7.70
N LEU A 653 -17.26 26.65 8.54
CA LEU A 653 -18.52 26.02 8.95
C LEU A 653 -19.72 26.91 8.58
N PRO A 654 -20.94 26.37 8.49
CA PRO A 654 -22.15 27.17 8.40
C PRO A 654 -22.27 28.13 9.59
N VAL A 655 -22.89 29.30 9.40
CA VAL A 655 -23.05 30.29 10.49
C VAL A 655 -23.78 29.72 11.72
N GLN A 656 -24.73 28.81 11.51
CA GLN A 656 -25.46 28.09 12.56
C GLN A 656 -24.55 27.24 13.45
N ALA A 657 -23.38 26.82 12.95
CA ALA A 657 -22.43 25.99 13.71
C ALA A 657 -21.85 26.69 14.95
N ARG A 658 -22.01 28.01 15.07
CA ARG A 658 -21.58 28.78 16.26
C ARG A 658 -22.22 28.23 17.53
N GLU A 659 -23.54 28.04 17.50
CA GLU A 659 -24.34 27.63 18.66
C GLU A 659 -24.74 26.14 18.62
N ASP A 660 -24.42 25.44 17.52
CA ASP A 660 -24.75 24.03 17.38
C ASP A 660 -23.68 23.09 17.95
N HIS A 661 -24.10 22.28 18.93
CA HIS A 661 -23.29 21.29 19.62
C HIS A 661 -22.78 20.16 18.72
N ARG A 662 -23.44 19.88 17.58
CA ARG A 662 -23.00 18.85 16.61
C ARG A 662 -21.59 19.12 16.07
N TYR A 663 -21.15 20.38 16.04
CA TYR A 663 -19.83 20.77 15.57
C TYR A 663 -18.77 20.86 16.68
N ASP A 664 -19.13 20.66 17.96
CA ASP A 664 -18.23 20.95 19.09
C ASP A 664 -16.92 20.16 19.06
N ILE A 665 -16.99 18.88 18.68
CA ILE A 665 -15.79 18.03 18.53
C ILE A 665 -14.88 18.62 17.45
N LEU A 666 -15.45 18.95 16.29
CA LEU A 666 -14.70 19.50 15.17
C LEU A 666 -14.09 20.88 15.49
N LYS A 667 -14.85 21.75 16.17
CA LYS A 667 -14.39 23.07 16.65
C LYS A 667 -13.22 22.92 17.63
N ARG A 668 -13.29 21.99 18.59
CA ARG A 668 -12.19 21.72 19.54
C ARG A 668 -10.94 21.19 18.83
N LEU A 669 -11.12 20.24 17.93
CA LEU A 669 -10.01 19.66 17.16
C LEU A 669 -9.33 20.69 16.26
N ALA A 670 -10.10 21.56 15.60
CA ALA A 670 -9.57 22.65 14.78
C ALA A 670 -8.77 23.66 15.62
N SER A 671 -9.30 24.08 16.77
CA SER A 671 -8.60 24.97 17.69
C SER A 671 -7.30 24.36 18.21
N ASN A 672 -7.31 23.06 18.58
CA ASN A 672 -6.11 22.35 19.03
C ASN A 672 -5.06 22.20 17.92
N HIS A 673 -5.50 22.09 16.66
CA HIS A 673 -4.63 22.10 15.48
C HIS A 673 -4.04 23.47 15.16
N GLY A 674 -4.62 24.55 15.71
CA GLY A 674 -4.28 25.93 15.35
C GLY A 674 -4.94 26.41 14.06
N ALA A 675 -6.03 25.78 13.62
CA ALA A 675 -6.83 26.24 12.49
C ALA A 675 -7.79 27.35 12.93
N GLU A 676 -7.91 28.40 12.11
CA GLU A 676 -8.88 29.47 12.32
C GLU A 676 -10.29 28.99 11.92
N ILE A 677 -11.27 29.17 12.79
CA ILE A 677 -12.66 28.75 12.52
C ILE A 677 -13.43 29.95 11.97
N LEU A 678 -13.92 29.80 10.74
CA LEU A 678 -14.72 30.80 10.02
C LEU A 678 -16.15 30.30 9.90
N TYR A 679 -17.11 31.23 9.95
CA TYR A 679 -18.54 30.94 9.90
C TYR A 679 -19.15 31.65 8.70
N TRP A 680 -19.68 30.90 7.73
CA TRP A 680 -20.18 31.44 6.46
C TRP A 680 -21.70 31.46 6.38
N LYS A 681 -22.22 32.50 5.72
CA LYS A 681 -23.60 32.69 5.30
C LYS A 681 -23.66 33.30 3.90
N ASN A 682 -24.87 33.50 3.37
CA ASN A 682 -25.06 34.19 2.10
C ASN A 682 -24.30 35.53 2.02
N GLY A 683 -23.53 35.71 0.95
CA GLY A 683 -22.67 36.87 0.71
C GLY A 683 -21.21 36.68 1.11
N ASP A 684 -20.89 35.68 1.94
CA ASP A 684 -19.51 35.34 2.27
C ASP A 684 -18.80 34.62 1.11
N GLY A 685 -17.49 34.76 1.02
CA GLY A 685 -16.72 34.06 0.01
C GLY A 685 -15.25 34.40 0.02
N ILE A 686 -14.51 33.68 -0.80
CA ILE A 686 -13.09 33.91 -1.07
C ILE A 686 -12.91 34.16 -2.56
N CYS A 687 -12.14 35.19 -2.90
CA CYS A 687 -11.79 35.47 -4.28
C CYS A 687 -10.30 35.79 -4.40
N SER A 688 -9.78 35.56 -5.59
CA SER A 688 -8.43 35.97 -5.96
C SER A 688 -8.51 37.12 -6.95
N THR A 689 -7.87 38.23 -6.61
CA THR A 689 -7.73 39.41 -7.47
C THR A 689 -6.59 39.28 -8.48
N LYS A 690 -5.83 38.18 -8.45
CA LYS A 690 -4.71 37.95 -9.37
C LYS A 690 -5.23 37.60 -10.77
N LYS A 691 -4.76 38.31 -11.79
CA LYS A 691 -5.13 38.08 -13.20
C LYS A 691 -4.92 36.63 -13.67
N ASP A 692 -3.84 35.98 -13.25
CA ASP A 692 -3.51 34.60 -13.65
C ASP A 692 -4.18 33.52 -12.77
N PHE A 693 -5.02 33.96 -11.82
CA PHE A 693 -5.78 33.10 -10.93
C PHE A 693 -7.18 33.71 -10.70
N PRO A 694 -8.04 33.77 -11.75
CA PRO A 694 -9.37 34.38 -11.70
C PRO A 694 -10.37 33.45 -11.00
N PHE A 695 -10.19 33.29 -9.68
CA PHE A 695 -10.90 32.34 -8.85
C PHE A 695 -11.87 33.07 -7.90
N SER A 696 -13.09 32.55 -7.76
CA SER A 696 -14.00 32.91 -6.68
C SER A 696 -14.79 31.70 -6.18
N LEU A 697 -14.95 31.59 -4.88
CA LEU A 697 -15.89 30.68 -4.23
C LEU A 697 -16.79 31.53 -3.33
N SER A 698 -18.07 31.59 -3.66
CA SER A 698 -19.05 32.44 -2.98
C SER A 698 -20.21 31.61 -2.44
N CYS A 699 -20.63 31.92 -1.22
CA CYS A 699 -21.73 31.29 -0.51
C CYS A 699 -23.04 32.05 -0.75
N TYR A 700 -24.09 31.31 -1.08
CA TYR A 700 -25.43 31.85 -1.35
C TYR A 700 -26.53 31.31 -0.44
N TYR A 701 -26.16 30.40 0.47
CA TYR A 701 -27.07 29.81 1.45
C TYR A 701 -26.20 29.25 2.59
N PRO A 702 -26.57 29.43 3.87
CA PRO A 702 -27.89 29.82 4.39
C PRO A 702 -28.16 31.33 4.44
N LEU A 703 -29.45 31.70 4.52
CA LEU A 703 -29.94 33.09 4.57
C LEU A 703 -30.19 33.62 5.99
N THR A 704 -30.27 32.73 6.98
CA THR A 704 -30.53 33.05 8.39
C THR A 704 -29.39 32.54 9.27
N GLU A 705 -29.23 33.13 10.45
CA GLU A 705 -28.29 32.64 11.48
C GLU A 705 -28.96 31.74 12.51
N GLU A 706 -30.29 31.64 12.46
CA GLU A 706 -31.08 30.89 13.44
C GLU A 706 -30.74 29.39 13.43
N PRO A 707 -30.71 28.73 14.60
CA PRO A 707 -30.52 27.30 14.69
C PRO A 707 -31.60 26.55 13.90
N MET A 708 -31.20 25.56 13.12
CA MET A 708 -32.14 24.67 12.43
C MET A 708 -32.01 23.25 12.98
N GLU A 709 -33.14 22.58 13.21
CA GLU A 709 -33.17 21.22 13.77
C GLU A 709 -32.47 20.21 12.84
N GLU A 710 -32.82 20.22 11.55
CA GLU A 710 -32.24 19.31 10.56
C GLU A 710 -30.83 19.74 10.15
N ALA A 711 -29.87 18.80 10.22
CA ALA A 711 -28.46 19.06 9.84
C ALA A 711 -28.35 19.46 8.37
N ASN A 712 -29.07 18.79 7.49
CA ASN A 712 -29.05 19.01 6.05
C ASN A 712 -29.48 20.44 5.67
N ALA A 713 -30.32 21.07 6.50
CA ALA A 713 -30.77 22.44 6.28
C ALA A 713 -29.66 23.47 6.53
N HIS A 714 -28.54 23.09 7.18
CA HIS A 714 -27.35 23.90 7.36
C HIS A 714 -26.44 23.91 6.12
N SER A 715 -26.71 23.03 5.14
CA SER A 715 -25.83 22.79 3.98
C SER A 715 -25.43 24.09 3.29
N LEU A 716 -24.14 24.44 3.33
CA LEU A 716 -23.62 25.57 2.58
C LEU A 716 -23.82 25.38 1.07
N GLY A 717 -24.54 26.32 0.46
CA GLY A 717 -24.71 26.41 -0.99
C GLY A 717 -23.67 27.34 -1.59
N CYS A 718 -22.70 26.81 -2.33
CA CYS A 718 -21.55 27.58 -2.82
C CYS A 718 -21.41 27.48 -4.35
N ILE A 719 -20.99 28.57 -4.99
CA ILE A 719 -20.61 28.58 -6.40
C ILE A 719 -19.12 28.86 -6.53
N LEU A 720 -18.44 27.95 -7.20
CA LEU A 720 -17.08 28.09 -7.66
C LEU A 720 -17.08 28.67 -9.08
N ARG A 721 -16.36 29.78 -9.30
CA ARG A 721 -16.02 30.29 -10.63
C ARG A 721 -14.52 30.34 -10.83
N TYR A 722 -14.09 29.92 -12.01
CA TYR A 722 -12.71 30.01 -12.47
C TYR A 722 -12.68 30.46 -13.94
N GLY A 723 -12.46 31.75 -14.18
CA GLY A 723 -12.68 32.34 -15.51
C GLY A 723 -14.13 32.13 -15.96
N ASN A 724 -14.33 31.51 -17.12
CA ASN A 724 -15.64 31.17 -17.67
C ASN A 724 -16.23 29.86 -17.08
N PHE A 725 -15.41 29.05 -16.39
CA PHE A 725 -15.87 27.81 -15.79
C PHE A 725 -16.63 28.08 -14.50
N SER A 726 -17.73 27.36 -14.28
CA SER A 726 -18.59 27.49 -13.11
C SER A 726 -19.11 26.14 -12.62
N MET A 727 -19.07 25.95 -11.30
CA MET A 727 -19.56 24.74 -10.65
C MET A 727 -20.29 25.10 -9.35
N ILE A 728 -21.45 24.49 -9.14
CA ILE A 728 -22.25 24.68 -7.92
C ILE A 728 -22.13 23.46 -7.00
N PHE A 729 -21.95 23.73 -5.71
CA PHE A 729 -21.89 22.78 -4.61
C PHE A 729 -23.09 23.01 -3.69
N THR A 730 -23.87 21.96 -3.48
CA THR A 730 -25.18 22.06 -2.82
C THR A 730 -25.22 21.34 -1.47
N GLY A 731 -24.16 20.62 -1.08
CA GLY A 731 -24.21 19.75 0.11
C GLY A 731 -25.46 18.85 0.06
N ASP A 732 -26.14 18.69 1.18
CA ASP A 732 -27.32 17.83 1.27
C ASP A 732 -28.63 18.60 1.38
N MET A 733 -28.63 19.81 0.79
CA MET A 733 -29.78 20.72 0.85
C MET A 733 -31.09 20.09 0.34
N PRO A 734 -32.21 20.30 1.05
CA PRO A 734 -33.54 19.92 0.56
C PRO A 734 -34.02 20.89 -0.54
N MET A 735 -35.06 20.50 -1.29
CA MET A 735 -35.63 21.34 -2.37
C MET A 735 -35.95 22.78 -1.95
N ALA A 736 -36.48 22.99 -0.74
CA ALA A 736 -36.80 24.33 -0.23
C ALA A 736 -35.55 25.23 -0.06
N ALA A 737 -34.43 24.63 0.33
CA ALA A 737 -33.14 25.33 0.44
C ALA A 737 -32.53 25.60 -0.95
N GLU A 738 -32.68 24.68 -1.90
CA GLU A 738 -32.30 24.91 -3.31
C GLU A 738 -33.03 26.14 -3.90
N GLU A 739 -34.34 26.25 -3.66
CA GLU A 739 -35.15 27.39 -4.14
C GLU A 739 -34.80 28.70 -3.42
N SER A 740 -34.47 28.62 -2.13
CA SER A 740 -33.98 29.76 -1.34
C SER A 740 -32.64 30.28 -1.88
N MET A 741 -31.73 29.36 -2.22
CA MET A 741 -30.44 29.70 -2.86
C MET A 741 -30.66 30.38 -4.21
N LEU A 742 -31.58 29.90 -5.05
CA LEU A 742 -31.92 30.57 -6.33
C LEU A 742 -32.46 31.98 -6.11
N THR A 743 -33.27 32.18 -5.07
CA THR A 743 -33.81 33.50 -4.72
C THR A 743 -32.70 34.46 -4.34
N ALA A 744 -31.71 33.99 -3.57
CA ALA A 744 -30.52 34.77 -3.23
C ALA A 744 -29.69 35.12 -4.47
N LEU A 745 -29.45 34.16 -5.37
CA LEU A 745 -28.75 34.37 -6.64
C LEU A 745 -29.43 35.45 -7.50
N LYS A 746 -30.77 35.37 -7.63
CA LYS A 746 -31.56 36.37 -8.37
C LYS A 746 -31.44 37.75 -7.74
N LYS A 747 -31.51 37.85 -6.40
CA LYS A 747 -31.37 39.12 -5.68
C LYS A 747 -29.98 39.76 -5.85
N GLU A 748 -28.95 38.93 -5.90
CA GLU A 748 -27.56 39.39 -6.08
C GLU A 748 -27.17 39.56 -7.55
N GLY A 749 -28.09 39.34 -8.50
CA GLY A 749 -27.84 39.49 -9.93
C GLY A 749 -26.87 38.45 -10.51
N VAL A 750 -26.75 37.29 -9.86
CA VAL A 750 -25.84 36.22 -10.25
C VAL A 750 -26.55 35.26 -11.19
N ASN A 751 -25.95 35.01 -12.36
CA ASN A 751 -26.47 34.03 -13.31
C ASN A 751 -26.40 32.61 -12.71
N PRO A 752 -27.55 31.91 -12.55
CA PRO A 752 -27.61 30.57 -11.98
C PRO A 752 -27.09 29.49 -12.92
N SER A 753 -26.86 29.79 -14.21
CA SER A 753 -26.33 28.83 -15.18
C SER A 753 -24.92 28.35 -14.82
N MET A 754 -24.72 27.02 -14.81
CA MET A 754 -23.48 26.35 -14.39
C MET A 754 -22.99 25.34 -15.43
N ASP A 755 -21.68 25.10 -15.50
CA ASP A 755 -21.15 24.00 -16.33
C ASP A 755 -21.40 22.64 -15.67
N ILE A 756 -21.21 22.58 -14.35
CA ILE A 756 -21.33 21.36 -13.54
C ILE A 756 -22.16 21.63 -12.30
N VAL A 757 -23.14 20.79 -12.04
CA VAL A 757 -24.01 20.85 -10.87
C VAL A 757 -23.76 19.62 -10.00
N LYS A 758 -23.24 19.81 -8.78
CA LYS A 758 -23.30 18.75 -7.76
C LYS A 758 -24.75 18.63 -7.31
N LEU A 759 -25.39 17.49 -7.58
CA LEU A 759 -26.76 17.27 -7.13
C LEU A 759 -26.76 16.98 -5.63
N ALA A 760 -27.70 17.62 -4.92
CA ALA A 760 -27.74 17.55 -3.46
C ALA A 760 -28.08 16.15 -2.95
N HIS A 761 -27.65 15.88 -1.72
CA HIS A 761 -28.04 14.70 -0.94
C HIS A 761 -27.78 13.39 -1.69
N HIS A 762 -26.60 13.33 -2.32
CA HIS A 762 -26.10 12.20 -3.11
C HIS A 762 -27.05 11.74 -4.23
N GLY A 763 -27.98 12.60 -4.67
CA GLY A 763 -29.04 12.28 -5.61
C GLY A 763 -30.30 11.67 -4.98
N SER A 764 -30.64 12.05 -3.75
CA SER A 764 -31.91 11.72 -3.09
C SER A 764 -33.13 12.20 -3.89
N LYS A 765 -34.30 11.61 -3.63
CA LYS A 765 -35.59 12.05 -4.18
C LYS A 765 -36.12 13.35 -3.54
N THR A 766 -35.57 13.75 -2.39
CA THR A 766 -36.00 14.93 -1.60
C THR A 766 -35.26 16.22 -1.98
N SER A 767 -34.42 16.15 -3.02
CA SER A 767 -33.64 17.27 -3.54
C SER A 767 -33.73 17.32 -5.07
N SER A 768 -32.98 18.23 -5.70
CA SER A 768 -33.00 18.50 -7.14
C SER A 768 -34.39 18.90 -7.62
N SER A 769 -34.90 20.03 -7.13
CA SER A 769 -36.20 20.56 -7.52
C SER A 769 -36.24 20.87 -9.02
N PRO A 770 -37.39 20.72 -9.71
CA PRO A 770 -37.54 21.08 -11.12
C PRO A 770 -37.11 22.53 -11.42
N LEU A 771 -37.43 23.47 -10.50
CA LEU A 771 -37.03 24.87 -10.63
C LEU A 771 -35.51 25.02 -10.57
N PHE A 772 -34.84 24.33 -9.63
CA PHE A 772 -33.39 24.36 -9.53
C PHE A 772 -32.68 23.79 -10.76
N LEU A 773 -33.14 22.65 -11.29
CA LEU A 773 -32.55 22.04 -12.48
C LEU A 773 -32.79 22.88 -13.75
N SER A 774 -33.96 23.50 -13.89
CA SER A 774 -34.27 24.36 -15.04
C SER A 774 -33.49 25.68 -15.04
N GLU A 775 -33.28 26.30 -13.87
CA GLU A 775 -32.54 27.56 -13.75
C GLU A 775 -31.02 27.37 -13.83
N THR A 776 -30.49 26.28 -13.28
CA THR A 776 -29.03 26.02 -13.31
C THR A 776 -28.52 25.58 -14.67
N GLN A 777 -29.38 25.02 -15.54
CA GLN A 777 -29.05 24.61 -16.91
C GLN A 777 -27.71 23.85 -17.03
N GLY A 778 -27.40 23.03 -16.03
CA GLY A 778 -26.14 22.31 -15.95
C GLY A 778 -25.91 21.40 -17.16
N ARG A 779 -24.67 21.30 -17.63
CA ARG A 779 -24.32 20.29 -18.65
C ARG A 779 -24.05 18.92 -18.02
N PHE A 780 -23.44 18.91 -16.85
CA PHE A 780 -23.09 17.69 -16.11
C PHE A 780 -23.71 17.71 -14.71
N ALA A 781 -24.25 16.56 -14.29
CA ALA A 781 -24.73 16.33 -12.94
C ALA A 781 -23.73 15.44 -12.20
N LEU A 782 -23.01 15.99 -11.22
CA LEU A 782 -22.09 15.23 -10.40
C LEU A 782 -22.82 14.60 -9.22
N LEU A 783 -22.66 13.28 -9.08
CA LEU A 783 -23.27 12.46 -8.04
C LEU A 783 -22.18 11.73 -7.26
N SER A 784 -22.00 12.10 -5.99
CA SER A 784 -21.10 11.40 -5.07
C SER A 784 -21.89 10.47 -4.16
N TYR A 785 -21.60 9.17 -4.22
CA TYR A 785 -22.30 8.14 -3.43
C TYR A 785 -21.56 6.80 -3.42
N GLY A 786 -21.93 5.93 -2.48
CA GLY A 786 -21.31 4.62 -2.31
C GLY A 786 -21.94 3.53 -3.18
N ILE A 787 -21.12 2.57 -3.63
CA ILE A 787 -21.60 1.39 -4.35
C ILE A 787 -22.53 0.57 -3.46
N LYS A 788 -23.74 0.26 -3.98
CA LYS A 788 -24.76 -0.53 -3.25
C LYS A 788 -25.05 0.06 -1.86
N ASN A 789 -25.10 1.39 -1.76
CA ASN A 789 -25.50 2.08 -0.54
C ASN A 789 -26.93 1.68 -0.14
N ARG A 790 -27.22 1.78 1.16
CA ARG A 790 -28.51 1.35 1.74
C ARG A 790 -29.65 2.35 1.48
N TYR A 791 -29.31 3.57 1.07
CA TYR A 791 -30.24 4.67 0.85
C TYR A 791 -30.92 4.59 -0.52
N GLY A 792 -30.39 3.78 -1.43
CA GLY A 792 -30.88 3.70 -2.81
C GLY A 792 -30.47 4.91 -3.65
N HIS A 793 -29.38 5.58 -3.29
CA HIS A 793 -28.84 6.73 -4.01
C HIS A 793 -27.95 6.30 -5.20
N PRO A 794 -27.93 7.06 -6.31
CA PRO A 794 -28.91 8.08 -6.66
C PRO A 794 -30.27 7.41 -6.89
N HIS A 795 -31.35 8.09 -6.48
CA HIS A 795 -32.69 7.57 -6.66
C HIS A 795 -33.05 7.52 -8.16
N SER A 796 -33.86 6.55 -8.58
CA SER A 796 -34.26 6.38 -9.99
C SER A 796 -34.94 7.64 -10.55
N ILE A 797 -35.79 8.28 -9.74
CA ILE A 797 -36.44 9.58 -10.05
C ILE A 797 -35.39 10.66 -10.35
N THR A 798 -34.30 10.74 -9.57
CA THR A 798 -33.25 11.73 -9.78
C THR A 798 -32.51 11.49 -11.09
N LEU A 799 -32.21 10.22 -11.42
CA LEU A 799 -31.64 9.86 -12.73
C LEU A 799 -32.60 10.16 -13.90
N GLN A 800 -33.91 10.05 -13.68
CA GLN A 800 -34.91 10.43 -14.67
C GLN A 800 -34.93 11.94 -14.88
N LYS A 801 -34.88 12.74 -13.80
CA LYS A 801 -34.71 14.19 -13.88
C LYS A 801 -33.45 14.56 -14.66
N CYS A 802 -32.30 13.92 -14.42
CA CYS A 802 -31.10 14.18 -15.22
C CYS A 802 -31.34 14.01 -16.72
N LYS A 803 -32.12 13.01 -17.13
CA LYS A 803 -32.46 12.80 -18.55
C LYS A 803 -33.40 13.88 -19.09
N GLU A 804 -34.42 14.25 -18.30
CA GLU A 804 -35.42 15.27 -18.64
C GLU A 804 -34.78 16.65 -18.85
N TYR A 805 -33.82 17.02 -17.98
CA TYR A 805 -33.09 18.29 -18.04
C TYR A 805 -31.76 18.18 -18.81
N HIS A 806 -31.55 17.10 -19.58
CA HIS A 806 -30.37 16.88 -20.44
C HIS A 806 -28.99 16.97 -19.73
N LEU A 807 -28.94 16.62 -18.45
CA LEU A 807 -27.72 16.53 -17.65
C LEU A 807 -27.01 15.19 -17.87
N ILE A 808 -25.70 15.23 -18.14
CA ILE A 808 -24.87 14.01 -18.23
C ILE A 808 -24.41 13.64 -16.81
N PRO A 809 -24.79 12.45 -16.27
CA PRO A 809 -24.42 12.06 -14.92
C PRO A 809 -22.94 11.66 -14.83
N LEU A 810 -22.25 12.22 -13.83
CA LEU A 810 -20.88 11.90 -13.43
C LEU A 810 -20.93 11.23 -12.05
N GLU A 811 -20.91 9.90 -12.03
CA GLU A 811 -21.18 9.09 -10.84
C GLU A 811 -19.87 8.53 -10.24
N THR A 812 -19.47 8.99 -9.04
CA THR A 812 -18.21 8.54 -8.40
C THR A 812 -18.21 7.03 -8.11
N ALA A 813 -19.37 6.43 -7.80
CA ALA A 813 -19.49 4.98 -7.61
C ALA A 813 -19.13 4.17 -8.87
N LYS A 814 -19.35 4.73 -10.07
CA LYS A 814 -19.07 4.06 -11.34
C LYS A 814 -17.70 4.41 -11.89
N LEU A 815 -17.28 5.66 -11.73
CA LEU A 815 -16.07 6.20 -12.35
C LEU A 815 -14.86 6.22 -11.40
N GLY A 816 -15.06 6.10 -10.10
CA GLY A 816 -14.02 6.33 -9.09
C GLY A 816 -13.85 7.83 -8.84
N GLU A 817 -12.62 8.27 -8.58
CA GLU A 817 -12.30 9.69 -8.56
C GLU A 817 -12.59 10.34 -9.92
N ILE A 818 -13.11 11.57 -9.91
CA ILE A 818 -13.39 12.33 -11.12
C ILE A 818 -12.58 13.63 -11.05
N LEU A 819 -11.67 13.82 -11.99
CA LEU A 819 -10.83 14.99 -12.10
C LEU A 819 -11.32 15.91 -13.22
N ILE A 820 -11.66 17.14 -12.86
CA ILE A 820 -12.02 18.23 -13.75
C ILE A 820 -10.84 19.20 -13.80
N GLN A 821 -10.22 19.36 -14.97
CA GLN A 821 -9.11 20.30 -15.18
C GLN A 821 -9.57 21.45 -16.06
N THR A 822 -9.33 22.71 -15.65
CA THR A 822 -9.70 23.90 -16.42
C THR A 822 -8.60 24.96 -16.43
N ASP A 823 -8.45 25.66 -17.55
CA ASP A 823 -7.66 26.89 -17.66
C ASP A 823 -8.52 28.16 -17.58
N GLY A 824 -9.82 28.02 -17.32
CA GLY A 824 -10.79 29.10 -17.24
C GLY A 824 -11.41 29.50 -18.58
N LYS A 825 -11.04 28.83 -19.68
CA LYS A 825 -11.76 28.93 -20.96
C LYS A 825 -12.36 27.60 -21.37
N GLU A 826 -11.57 26.54 -21.23
CA GLU A 826 -11.98 25.17 -21.51
C GLU A 826 -11.81 24.31 -20.25
N TYR A 827 -12.58 23.22 -20.19
CA TYR A 827 -12.43 22.22 -19.15
C TYR A 827 -12.43 20.80 -19.74
N ARG A 828 -11.69 19.90 -19.08
CA ARG A 828 -11.60 18.49 -19.42
C ARG A 828 -11.95 17.67 -18.18
N ILE A 829 -12.80 16.66 -18.36
CA ILE A 829 -13.16 15.70 -17.31
C ILE A 829 -12.47 14.38 -17.59
N THR A 830 -11.81 13.82 -16.59
CA THR A 830 -11.11 12.52 -16.66
C THR A 830 -11.44 11.70 -15.43
N ALA A 831 -11.50 10.38 -15.58
CA ALA A 831 -11.69 9.43 -14.49
C ALA A 831 -10.83 8.18 -14.75
N PRO A 832 -10.47 7.41 -13.71
CA PRO A 832 -9.81 6.12 -13.85
C PRO A 832 -10.61 5.18 -14.76
N CYS A 833 -9.90 4.41 -15.58
CA CYS A 833 -10.51 3.29 -16.29
C CYS A 833 -10.68 2.14 -15.28
N LEU A 834 -11.85 2.09 -14.64
CA LEU A 834 -12.22 0.98 -13.76
C LEU A 834 -12.64 -0.24 -14.62
N PRO A 835 -12.17 -1.45 -14.28
CA PRO A 835 -12.46 -2.67 -15.04
C PRO A 835 -13.92 -3.13 -14.96
#